data_AF-A0A966R5R5-F1
#
_entry.id   AF-A0A966R5R5-F1
#
_cell.length_a   1.000
_cell.length_b   1.000
_cell.length_c   1.000
_cell.angle_alpha   90.00
_cell.angle_beta   90.00
_cell.angle_gamma   90.00
#
_symmetry.space_group_name_H-M   'P 1'
#
loop_
_entity.id
_entity.type
_entity.pdbx_description
1 polymer ?
#
loop_
_entity_poly.entity_id
_entity_poly.type
_entity_poly.pdbx_seq_one_letter_code
_entity_poly.pdbx_strand_id
1 'polypeptide(L)'
;MRVTNLTFPRASEKKNECFRFVNIQSSFFLLTNAAGGDDACRMLDTSYSTGCFQTLPDAYPAGTIPTNDETAATQTREAKRTNTRYRLFRQVHFTAGDIDQFLTHWTTETSGCLHTTEHVNKVLTTFHYLFYYVKKAIFVRIVNNRVRVFLPFANADYENDWHMHVRHDPHYRSMMHLLQDVCERSGHAFATKRVHSDRSAWCANHGLVRFEYPPLDGDSGVNMLKNMLDDLCRERTIPDVDFFLNKRDFPLVRADGAAPYDILYPTPTPRDTHQRHWWFYDDVMQPSPFLPVLSMTTHADFADVAVPTWDDWCRVSFQHDQRLFAREFRAYPPIAPVPWSGKRNTAVFRGASTGLGVTCATNPRLFFAALSLQKRRHAWHDVYLDAGITKWNLRARMDRPGGCFRTIAQEVVDELGTAPPLSMQEQAHYKFILHLPGHSEAYRLSYELATGSVVLLYPCPYRLWFMDRLLPYEHFVPIDADDPGDVFRKVDWCLANDDRCQVIAARARAFYDEHLSRDAVLDAWTRTLRHVREAHPPSYASLSLFDTQHAWQKQRWTRLQMHVRNWITHHPAEAKQWCVRRVHRSNDVVEWSDREQAYWDVWQHLCLPEKWASWCDTTDRVTVRLADGVVLKRADDADDKAWWHEVTVRRFFVNPLAVSLPHFSPMLSVCVDRRVMVLRHIAGPSLDTWIRRNLLKDVGRRMERLLRIVQQACLALHDAQEACGFVHYDLYPWNCIITPLASPTQVRYHGHTMRWRRELLVMVDFGKSLVIHQGRLCH
;
A
#
# COMPACT_ATOMS: atom_id res chain seq x y z
N MET A 1 3.63 -50.25 8.14
CA MET A 1 4.51 -50.86 9.17
C MET A 1 3.84 -52.13 9.69
N ARG A 2 4.62 -53.21 9.87
CA ARG A 2 4.14 -54.52 10.36
C ARG A 2 3.62 -54.42 11.80
N VAL A 3 2.54 -55.14 12.07
CA VAL A 3 1.95 -55.34 13.40
C VAL A 3 2.66 -56.49 14.09
N THR A 4 3.20 -56.27 15.28
CA THR A 4 3.60 -57.34 16.21
C THR A 4 3.19 -56.99 17.63
N ASN A 5 2.24 -57.79 18.13
CA ASN A 5 1.96 -58.24 19.50
C ASN A 5 2.33 -57.32 20.70
N LEU A 6 1.29 -56.83 21.38
CA LEU A 6 1.34 -56.49 22.80
C LEU A 6 0.24 -57.25 23.55
N THR A 7 0.66 -58.02 24.55
CA THR A 7 -0.16 -58.72 25.54
C THR A 7 -0.61 -57.75 26.63
N PHE A 8 -1.88 -57.86 27.07
CA PHE A 8 -2.46 -57.05 28.15
C PHE A 8 -2.37 -57.78 29.51
N PRO A 9 -2.00 -57.12 30.62
CA PRO A 9 -2.27 -57.63 31.96
C PRO A 9 -3.72 -57.34 32.39
N ARG A 10 -4.27 -58.25 33.21
CA ARG A 10 -5.67 -58.25 33.68
C ARG A 10 -6.00 -57.05 34.56
N ALA A 11 -7.23 -56.55 34.36
CA ALA A 11 -7.88 -55.51 35.13
C ALA A 11 -8.17 -55.94 36.59
N SER A 12 -7.96 -55.02 37.52
CA SER A 12 -8.80 -54.94 38.73
C SER A 12 -9.19 -53.48 39.00
N GLU A 13 -10.50 -53.27 38.96
CA GLU A 13 -11.32 -52.28 39.65
C GLU A 13 -10.89 -50.79 39.66
N LYS A 14 -11.49 -50.03 38.74
CA LYS A 14 -12.23 -48.78 39.04
C LYS A 14 -13.11 -48.41 37.83
N LYS A 15 -14.43 -48.45 38.02
CA LYS A 15 -15.46 -48.06 37.04
C LYS A 15 -15.54 -46.52 37.00
N ASN A 16 -15.49 -45.95 35.78
CA ASN A 16 -15.84 -44.58 35.35
C ASN A 16 -14.76 -43.74 34.62
N GLU A 17 -13.85 -44.38 33.89
CA GLU A 17 -13.06 -43.70 32.84
C GLU A 17 -12.91 -44.61 31.62
N CYS A 18 -13.82 -44.52 30.64
CA CYS A 18 -13.62 -45.16 29.35
C CYS A 18 -14.11 -44.21 28.26
N PHE A 19 -13.18 -43.40 27.72
CA PHE A 19 -13.07 -42.90 26.34
C PHE A 19 -12.08 -41.71 26.33
N ARG A 20 -10.81 -41.97 26.63
CA ARG A 20 -9.69 -41.10 26.23
C ARG A 20 -8.88 -41.88 25.19
N PHE A 21 -9.04 -41.54 23.91
CA PHE A 21 -8.16 -42.07 22.86
C PHE A 21 -6.87 -41.23 22.81
N VAL A 22 -5.76 -41.95 23.02
CA VAL A 22 -4.34 -41.69 22.76
C VAL A 22 -3.97 -40.32 22.18
N ASN A 23 -3.37 -39.49 23.02
CA ASN A 23 -2.59 -38.32 22.67
C ASN A 23 -1.22 -38.77 22.12
N ILE A 24 -0.99 -38.66 20.81
CA ILE A 24 0.33 -38.86 20.21
C ILE A 24 1.08 -37.52 20.29
N GLN A 25 1.59 -37.18 21.48
CA GLN A 25 2.54 -36.06 21.66
C GLN A 25 3.73 -36.39 22.57
N SER A 26 3.74 -37.54 23.25
CA SER A 26 4.73 -37.81 24.30
C SER A 26 6.08 -38.38 23.84
N SER A 27 6.38 -38.44 22.54
CA SER A 27 7.68 -38.95 22.04
C SER A 27 8.56 -37.91 21.34
N PHE A 28 8.16 -36.64 21.27
CA PHE A 28 8.99 -35.57 20.67
C PHE A 28 9.44 -34.48 21.65
N PHE A 29 8.97 -34.52 22.90
CA PHE A 29 9.24 -33.48 23.90
C PHE A 29 10.46 -33.76 24.82
N LEU A 30 11.19 -34.85 24.59
CA LEU A 30 12.31 -35.28 25.45
C LEU A 30 13.71 -35.12 24.80
N LEU A 31 13.81 -34.53 23.60
CA LEU A 31 15.10 -34.34 22.90
C LEU A 31 15.55 -32.88 22.75
N THR A 32 14.82 -31.90 23.29
CA THR A 32 15.15 -30.47 23.13
C THR A 32 15.48 -29.73 24.43
N ASN A 33 15.43 -30.38 25.59
CA ASN A 33 15.70 -29.76 26.90
C ASN A 33 17.09 -30.10 27.49
N ALA A 34 18.08 -30.36 26.65
CA ALA A 34 19.47 -30.58 27.08
C ALA A 34 20.46 -29.78 26.21
N ALA A 35 20.28 -28.46 26.14
CA ALA A 35 21.36 -27.54 25.78
C ALA A 35 21.05 -26.19 26.42
N GLY A 36 21.99 -25.69 27.24
CA GLY A 36 21.81 -24.53 28.10
C GLY A 36 21.36 -23.26 27.38
N GLY A 37 20.47 -22.53 28.04
CA GLY A 37 20.17 -21.15 27.70
C GLY A 37 21.39 -20.29 28.00
N ASP A 38 21.96 -19.71 26.95
CA ASP A 38 22.62 -18.40 26.94
C ASP A 38 23.09 -18.01 25.52
N ASP A 39 23.15 -18.95 24.56
CA ASP A 39 23.54 -18.66 23.17
C ASP A 39 22.36 -18.34 22.21
N ALA A 40 21.11 -18.55 22.61
CA ALA A 40 19.93 -18.32 21.75
C ALA A 40 19.65 -16.83 21.47
N CYS A 41 20.13 -15.91 22.32
CA CYS A 41 19.94 -14.47 22.10
C CYS A 41 20.89 -13.88 21.03
N ARG A 42 21.93 -14.60 20.59
CA ARG A 42 22.85 -14.11 19.54
C ARG A 42 22.51 -14.60 18.13
N MET A 43 21.63 -15.60 17.99
CA MET A 43 21.24 -16.17 16.67
C MET A 43 19.97 -15.56 16.05
N LEU A 44 19.23 -14.71 16.76
CA LEU A 44 18.00 -14.06 16.24
C LEU A 44 18.21 -12.66 15.64
N ASP A 45 19.45 -12.16 15.57
CA ASP A 45 19.76 -10.79 15.11
C ASP A 45 20.19 -10.71 13.63
N THR A 46 20.15 -11.81 12.86
CA THR A 46 20.75 -11.88 11.50
C THR A 46 19.86 -12.39 10.37
N SER A 47 18.57 -12.65 10.60
CA SER A 47 17.62 -12.92 9.53
C SER A 47 16.37 -12.06 9.73
N TYR A 48 15.76 -11.58 8.65
CA TYR A 48 14.51 -10.80 8.62
C TYR A 48 14.57 -9.27 8.77
N SER A 49 15.70 -8.61 8.50
CA SER A 49 15.64 -7.19 8.11
C SER A 49 15.28 -7.08 6.62
N THR A 50 14.50 -6.08 6.19
CA THR A 50 14.26 -5.80 4.76
C THR A 50 15.56 -5.60 3.96
N GLY A 51 16.68 -5.34 4.64
CA GLY A 51 18.03 -5.27 4.08
C GLY A 51 18.52 -6.56 3.42
N CYS A 52 18.06 -7.75 3.85
CA CYS A 52 18.47 -9.01 3.23
C CYS A 52 17.89 -9.23 1.82
N PHE A 53 16.88 -8.44 1.45
CA PHE A 53 16.25 -8.46 0.12
C PHE A 53 16.80 -7.38 -0.82
N GLN A 54 17.79 -6.59 -0.38
CA GLN A 54 18.42 -5.58 -1.21
C GLN A 54 19.22 -6.23 -2.35
N THR A 55 18.87 -5.90 -3.58
CA THR A 55 19.51 -6.50 -4.77
C THR A 55 20.76 -5.75 -5.24
N LEU A 56 20.91 -4.49 -4.83
CA LEU A 56 22.02 -3.60 -5.19
C LEU A 56 22.34 -2.67 -4.01
N PRO A 57 23.62 -2.31 -3.77
CA PRO A 57 23.99 -1.25 -2.84
C PRO A 57 23.22 0.05 -3.12
N ASP A 58 22.91 0.81 -2.08
CA ASP A 58 22.19 2.08 -2.24
C ASP A 58 23.02 3.12 -3.00
N ALA A 59 24.33 3.18 -2.73
CA ALA A 59 25.26 4.15 -3.30
C ALA A 59 26.60 3.51 -3.71
N TYR A 60 27.29 4.17 -4.63
CA TYR A 60 28.60 3.81 -5.18
C TYR A 60 29.57 4.99 -5.08
N PRO A 61 30.87 4.76 -4.82
CA PRO A 61 31.90 5.80 -4.95
C PRO A 61 32.04 6.28 -6.41
N ALA A 62 32.19 7.59 -6.64
CA ALA A 62 32.53 8.10 -7.96
C ALA A 62 33.84 7.46 -8.48
N GLY A 63 33.87 7.10 -9.76
CA GLY A 63 35.01 6.42 -10.39
C GLY A 63 35.00 4.89 -10.30
N THR A 64 34.14 4.29 -9.46
CA THR A 64 33.86 2.83 -9.49
C THR A 64 32.69 2.46 -10.41
N ILE A 65 32.16 3.46 -11.12
CA ILE A 65 31.12 3.28 -12.14
C ILE A 65 31.71 2.34 -13.21
N PRO A 66 31.02 1.26 -13.59
CA PRO A 66 31.36 0.53 -14.80
C PRO A 66 31.33 1.53 -15.96
N THR A 67 32.49 1.86 -16.52
CA THR A 67 32.60 2.80 -17.65
C THR A 67 31.77 2.28 -18.82
N ASN A 68 30.80 3.09 -19.25
CA ASN A 68 29.92 3.06 -20.43
C ASN A 68 29.78 1.75 -21.25
N ASP A 69 28.52 1.43 -21.51
CA ASP A 69 27.96 0.65 -22.63
C ASP A 69 28.29 -0.84 -22.81
N GLU A 70 29.38 -1.40 -22.27
CA GLU A 70 29.65 -2.85 -22.48
C GLU A 70 29.23 -3.79 -21.33
N THR A 71 28.93 -3.26 -20.15
CA THR A 71 28.49 -4.10 -18.99
C THR A 71 26.99 -4.10 -18.74
N ALA A 72 26.24 -3.15 -19.32
CA ALA A 72 24.78 -3.16 -19.25
C ALA A 72 24.14 -4.27 -20.11
N ALA A 73 24.85 -4.76 -21.13
CA ALA A 73 24.36 -5.77 -22.08
C ALA A 73 24.83 -7.21 -21.78
N THR A 74 25.86 -7.42 -20.96
CA THR A 74 26.59 -8.71 -20.95
C THR A 74 26.77 -9.37 -19.59
N GLN A 75 26.33 -8.74 -18.49
CA GLN A 75 26.02 -9.53 -17.30
C GLN A 75 24.61 -10.06 -17.46
N THR A 76 24.49 -11.37 -17.63
CA THR A 76 23.28 -12.17 -17.41
C THR A 76 22.75 -11.82 -16.01
N ARG A 77 21.96 -10.74 -15.93
CA ARG A 77 21.31 -10.27 -14.72
C ARG A 77 20.24 -11.29 -14.37
N GLU A 78 20.60 -12.29 -13.57
CA GLU A 78 19.61 -12.89 -12.70
C GLU A 78 19.15 -11.79 -11.74
N ALA A 79 18.08 -11.09 -12.12
CA ALA A 79 17.40 -10.18 -11.23
C ALA A 79 16.94 -11.00 -10.03
N LYS A 80 17.69 -10.93 -8.92
CA LYS A 80 17.28 -11.54 -7.65
C LYS A 80 15.89 -11.00 -7.34
N ARG A 81 14.93 -11.90 -7.31
CA ARG A 81 13.52 -11.56 -7.19
C ARG A 81 13.22 -11.18 -5.75
N THR A 82 13.00 -9.89 -5.49
CA THR A 82 12.73 -9.40 -4.13
C THR A 82 11.36 -9.83 -3.63
N ASN A 83 10.34 -9.85 -4.49
CA ASN A 83 8.98 -10.30 -4.14
C ASN A 83 8.58 -11.60 -4.87
N THR A 84 8.45 -12.70 -4.13
CA THR A 84 8.11 -14.04 -4.65
C THR A 84 6.62 -14.23 -4.98
N ARG A 85 5.73 -13.37 -4.46
CA ARG A 85 4.29 -13.36 -4.79
C ARG A 85 4.03 -12.58 -6.08
N TYR A 86 4.53 -11.34 -6.17
CA TYR A 86 4.28 -10.46 -7.32
C TYR A 86 5.48 -10.41 -8.28
N ARG A 87 5.42 -11.15 -9.39
CA ARG A 87 6.55 -11.31 -10.35
C ARG A 87 6.97 -10.01 -11.05
N LEU A 88 6.07 -9.04 -11.13
CA LEU A 88 6.31 -7.77 -11.82
C LEU A 88 7.01 -6.72 -10.93
N PHE A 89 7.15 -7.01 -9.64
CA PHE A 89 7.81 -6.15 -8.68
C PHE A 89 9.33 -6.32 -8.83
N ARG A 90 9.92 -5.43 -9.64
CA ARG A 90 11.35 -5.40 -9.99
C ARG A 90 12.06 -4.22 -9.33
N GLN A 91 11.88 -4.09 -8.01
CA GLN A 91 12.48 -3.03 -7.19
C GLN A 91 13.73 -3.51 -6.45
N VAL A 92 14.61 -2.58 -6.12
CA VAL A 92 15.84 -2.80 -5.35
C VAL A 92 15.51 -3.27 -3.93
N HIS A 93 14.53 -2.64 -3.29
CA HIS A 93 14.01 -3.01 -1.98
C HIS A 93 12.73 -3.86 -2.13
N PHE A 94 12.47 -4.72 -1.15
CA PHE A 94 11.19 -5.42 -1.06
C PHE A 94 10.04 -4.42 -1.07
N THR A 95 9.03 -4.68 -1.89
CA THR A 95 7.80 -3.88 -1.98
C THR A 95 6.61 -4.77 -1.67
N ALA A 96 5.82 -4.44 -0.64
CA ALA A 96 4.60 -5.18 -0.31
C ALA A 96 3.53 -4.94 -1.39
N GLY A 97 2.98 -6.01 -1.96
CA GLY A 97 1.98 -5.95 -3.03
C GLY A 97 0.53 -6.05 -2.57
N ASP A 98 0.31 -6.50 -1.33
CA ASP A 98 -0.97 -6.69 -0.66
C ASP A 98 -0.87 -6.38 0.83
N ILE A 99 -2.03 -6.37 1.50
CA ILE A 99 -2.13 -6.14 2.94
C ILE A 99 -1.41 -7.23 3.75
N ASP A 100 -1.41 -8.49 3.32
CA ASP A 100 -0.77 -9.56 4.06
C ASP A 100 0.74 -9.38 4.09
N GLN A 101 1.36 -9.04 2.95
CA GLN A 101 2.79 -8.71 2.88
C GLN A 101 3.09 -7.46 3.70
N PHE A 102 2.23 -6.44 3.68
CA PHE A 102 2.41 -5.26 4.51
C PHE A 102 2.39 -5.62 6.01
N LEU A 103 1.35 -6.30 6.47
CA LEU A 103 1.20 -6.73 7.87
C LEU A 103 2.33 -7.66 8.29
N THR A 104 2.73 -8.59 7.44
CA THR A 104 3.84 -9.52 7.72
C THR A 104 5.11 -8.74 7.99
N HIS A 105 5.56 -7.89 7.05
CA HIS A 105 6.83 -7.18 7.20
C HIS A 105 6.77 -6.05 8.22
N TRP A 106 5.60 -5.44 8.40
CA TRP A 106 5.38 -4.48 9.47
C TRP A 106 5.49 -5.13 10.86
N THR A 107 5.04 -6.38 11.02
CA THR A 107 4.94 -7.06 12.33
C THR A 107 6.10 -8.00 12.66
N THR A 108 6.72 -8.64 11.68
CA THR A 108 7.91 -9.49 11.92
C THR A 108 9.06 -8.67 12.48
N GLU A 109 9.20 -7.42 12.02
CA GLU A 109 10.19 -6.45 12.52
C GLU A 109 9.73 -5.72 13.80
N THR A 110 8.52 -5.99 14.33
CA THR A 110 8.00 -5.45 15.61
C THR A 110 8.22 -6.34 16.81
N SER A 111 8.83 -7.51 16.64
CA SER A 111 9.01 -8.52 17.70
C SER A 111 9.91 -7.98 18.83
N GLY A 112 9.36 -7.11 19.69
CA GLY A 112 10.07 -6.31 20.70
C GLY A 112 9.44 -4.95 21.04
N CYS A 113 8.49 -4.41 20.26
CA CYS A 113 7.84 -3.11 20.50
C CYS A 113 6.30 -3.24 20.43
N LEU A 114 5.64 -3.21 21.59
CA LEU A 114 4.19 -3.39 21.75
C LEU A 114 3.43 -2.07 21.52
N HIS A 115 2.47 -2.00 20.58
CA HIS A 115 1.74 -0.77 20.21
C HIS A 115 0.35 -0.68 20.89
N THR A 116 -0.13 0.52 21.22
CA THR A 116 -1.56 0.69 21.59
C THR A 116 -2.50 0.43 20.41
N THR A 117 -3.77 0.14 20.71
CA THR A 117 -4.84 0.04 19.70
C THR A 117 -4.93 1.29 18.84
N GLU A 118 -4.79 2.47 19.46
CA GLU A 118 -4.91 3.74 18.75
C GLU A 118 -3.80 3.93 17.72
N HIS A 119 -2.55 3.64 18.09
CA HIS A 119 -1.42 3.76 17.18
C HIS A 119 -1.54 2.80 15.99
N VAL A 120 -1.91 1.54 16.27
CA VAL A 120 -2.18 0.57 15.20
C VAL A 120 -3.30 1.06 14.29
N ASN A 121 -4.41 1.55 14.85
CA ASN A 121 -5.51 2.07 14.05
C ASN A 121 -5.06 3.21 13.13
N LYS A 122 -4.21 4.12 13.59
CA LYS A 122 -3.63 5.18 12.75
C LYS A 122 -2.75 4.63 11.64
N VAL A 123 -1.86 3.67 11.94
CA VAL A 123 -1.00 3.02 10.91
C VAL A 123 -1.85 2.34 9.84
N LEU A 124 -2.83 1.52 10.25
CA LEU A 124 -3.69 0.80 9.32
C LEU A 124 -4.57 1.77 8.53
N THR A 125 -5.15 2.78 9.17
CA THR A 125 -5.99 3.77 8.49
C THR A 125 -5.20 4.53 7.43
N THR A 126 -4.00 5.02 7.76
CA THR A 126 -3.11 5.66 6.77
C THR A 126 -2.67 4.69 5.69
N PHE A 127 -2.28 3.46 6.03
CA PHE A 127 -1.92 2.44 5.04
C PHE A 127 -3.09 2.19 4.07
N HIS A 128 -4.30 1.95 4.58
CA HIS A 128 -5.47 1.69 3.75
C HIS A 128 -5.77 2.83 2.80
N TYR A 129 -5.72 4.08 3.27
CA TYR A 129 -5.84 5.25 2.42
C TYR A 129 -4.78 5.25 1.32
N LEU A 130 -3.50 5.18 1.67
CA LEU A 130 -2.41 5.25 0.71
C LEU A 130 -2.37 4.05 -0.26
N PHE A 131 -2.78 2.87 0.20
CA PHE A 131 -2.73 1.62 -0.55
C PHE A 131 -3.90 1.48 -1.53
N TYR A 132 -5.13 1.73 -1.08
CA TYR A 132 -6.32 1.59 -1.93
C TYR A 132 -6.62 2.86 -2.73
N TYR A 133 -6.46 4.04 -2.13
CA TYR A 133 -6.85 5.29 -2.78
C TYR A 133 -5.72 5.90 -3.61
N VAL A 134 -4.48 5.85 -3.10
CA VAL A 134 -3.33 6.47 -3.78
C VAL A 134 -2.51 5.46 -4.61
N LYS A 135 -2.56 4.16 -4.27
CA LYS A 135 -1.78 3.01 -4.77
C LYS A 135 -0.52 2.65 -3.98
N LYS A 136 0.31 3.61 -3.56
CA LYS A 136 1.64 3.31 -3.00
C LYS A 136 2.23 4.45 -2.17
N ALA A 137 2.98 4.08 -1.15
CA ALA A 137 3.88 4.93 -0.38
C ALA A 137 4.98 4.04 0.27
N ILE A 138 5.69 4.57 1.26
CA ILE A 138 6.70 3.85 2.04
C ILE A 138 6.33 4.00 3.52
N PHE A 139 6.23 2.89 4.25
CA PHE A 139 6.15 2.94 5.72
C PHE A 139 7.57 2.91 6.30
N VAL A 140 7.84 3.80 7.25
CA VAL A 140 9.13 3.89 7.93
C VAL A 140 8.92 3.84 9.44
N ARG A 141 9.77 3.05 10.11
CA ARG A 141 9.87 3.01 11.57
C ARG A 141 11.32 3.15 11.99
N ILE A 142 11.56 4.09 12.88
CA ILE A 142 12.84 4.27 13.57
C ILE A 142 12.64 3.86 15.02
N VAL A 143 13.48 2.95 15.53
CA VAL A 143 13.47 2.53 16.94
C VAL A 143 14.89 2.35 17.42
N ASN A 144 15.19 2.85 18.62
CA ASN A 144 16.53 2.84 19.21
C ASN A 144 17.55 3.47 18.27
N ASN A 145 17.19 4.62 17.69
CA ASN A 145 18.01 5.39 16.77
C ASN A 145 18.50 4.59 15.53
N ARG A 146 17.68 3.67 15.03
CA ARG A 146 17.95 2.90 13.81
C ARG A 146 16.68 2.77 12.99
N VAL A 147 16.80 2.84 11.66
CA VAL A 147 15.72 2.47 10.73
C VAL A 147 15.47 0.97 10.90
N ARG A 148 14.41 0.62 11.61
CA ARG A 148 14.02 -0.79 11.85
C ARG A 148 13.15 -1.32 10.72
N VAL A 149 12.22 -0.50 10.25
CA VAL A 149 11.36 -0.84 9.11
C VAL A 149 11.53 0.22 8.04
N PHE A 150 11.82 -0.23 6.82
CA PHE A 150 11.67 0.56 5.61
C PHE A 150 10.95 -0.29 4.59
N LEU A 151 9.65 -0.03 4.43
CA LEU A 151 8.74 -0.89 3.69
C LEU A 151 7.99 -0.09 2.63
N PRO A 152 8.54 0.00 1.40
CA PRO A 152 7.76 0.36 0.24
C PRO A 152 6.56 -0.59 0.09
N PHE A 153 5.41 -0.04 -0.31
CA PHE A 153 4.26 -0.85 -0.67
C PHE A 153 3.58 -0.28 -1.92
N ALA A 154 3.01 -1.16 -2.73
CA ALA A 154 2.23 -0.79 -3.89
C ALA A 154 1.10 -1.80 -4.11
N ASN A 155 -0.14 -1.33 -4.21
CA ASN A 155 -1.27 -2.20 -4.47
C ASN A 155 -1.15 -2.83 -5.86
N ALA A 156 -0.93 -4.14 -5.89
CA ALA A 156 -0.79 -4.92 -7.12
C ALA A 156 -2.09 -4.96 -7.92
N ASP A 157 -3.23 -4.99 -7.22
CA ASP A 157 -4.59 -5.05 -7.76
C ASP A 157 -5.29 -3.69 -7.60
N TYR A 158 -4.54 -2.61 -7.85
CA TYR A 158 -5.04 -1.25 -7.71
C TYR A 158 -6.18 -0.95 -8.68
N GLU A 159 -7.27 -0.41 -8.15
CA GLU A 159 -8.42 0.09 -8.91
C GLU A 159 -8.67 1.55 -8.52
N ASN A 160 -8.79 2.43 -9.51
CA ASN A 160 -9.14 3.82 -9.32
C ASN A 160 -10.66 4.05 -9.47
N ASP A 161 -11.13 5.14 -8.89
CA ASP A 161 -12.52 5.59 -8.91
C ASP A 161 -12.79 6.74 -9.91
N TRP A 162 -11.75 7.30 -10.54
CA TRP A 162 -11.86 8.41 -11.48
C TRP A 162 -11.87 7.99 -12.97
N HIS A 163 -11.72 6.71 -13.31
CA HIS A 163 -11.65 6.22 -14.69
C HIS A 163 -12.86 6.59 -15.56
N MET A 164 -14.03 6.76 -14.95
CA MET A 164 -15.26 7.19 -15.62
C MET A 164 -15.22 8.65 -16.09
N HIS A 165 -14.34 9.47 -15.50
CA HIS A 165 -14.13 10.87 -15.86
C HIS A 165 -13.02 11.05 -16.91
N VAL A 166 -12.28 9.99 -17.23
CA VAL A 166 -11.17 10.03 -18.19
C VAL A 166 -11.72 10.20 -19.61
N ARG A 167 -11.45 11.37 -20.18
CA ARG A 167 -11.76 11.74 -21.57
C ARG A 167 -10.47 12.06 -22.32
N HIS A 168 -10.44 11.87 -23.64
CA HIS A 168 -9.35 12.33 -24.50
C HIS A 168 -9.74 13.63 -25.19
N ASP A 169 -8.74 14.40 -25.61
CA ASP A 169 -8.93 15.59 -26.42
C ASP A 169 -9.67 15.26 -27.74
N PRO A 170 -10.75 15.98 -28.09
CA PRO A 170 -11.53 15.75 -29.32
C PRO A 170 -10.73 15.82 -30.61
N HIS A 171 -9.55 16.45 -30.62
CA HIS A 171 -8.64 16.41 -31.75
C HIS A 171 -8.20 14.97 -32.11
N TYR A 172 -8.19 14.06 -31.14
CA TYR A 172 -7.84 12.66 -31.34
C TYR A 172 -9.09 11.81 -31.53
N ARG A 173 -9.02 10.82 -32.45
CA ARG A 173 -10.13 9.89 -32.73
C ARG A 173 -10.51 9.01 -31.54
N SER A 174 -9.55 8.74 -30.66
CA SER A 174 -9.74 7.93 -29.46
C SER A 174 -8.62 8.20 -28.46
N MET A 175 -8.80 7.73 -27.22
CA MET A 175 -7.71 7.71 -26.23
C MET A 175 -6.50 6.93 -26.74
N MET A 176 -6.71 5.81 -27.44
CA MET A 176 -5.61 5.00 -27.96
C MET A 176 -4.82 5.75 -29.04
N HIS A 177 -5.50 6.55 -29.86
CA HIS A 177 -4.86 7.44 -30.85
C HIS A 177 -3.99 8.50 -30.18
N LEU A 178 -4.45 9.11 -29.08
CA LEU A 178 -3.65 10.04 -28.27
C LEU A 178 -2.40 9.36 -27.69
N LEU A 179 -2.55 8.17 -27.09
CA LEU A 179 -1.42 7.47 -26.49
C LEU A 179 -0.39 7.01 -27.54
N GLN A 180 -0.88 6.60 -28.71
CA GLN A 180 -0.03 6.25 -29.84
C GLN A 180 0.79 7.46 -30.32
N ASP A 181 0.12 8.59 -30.58
CA ASP A 181 0.76 9.85 -30.99
C ASP A 181 1.85 10.27 -30.00
N VAL A 182 1.54 10.26 -28.70
CA VAL A 182 2.50 10.59 -27.64
C VAL A 182 3.72 9.67 -27.66
N CYS A 183 3.53 8.36 -27.81
CA CYS A 183 4.63 7.40 -27.84
C CYS A 183 5.52 7.61 -29.07
N GLU A 184 4.92 7.71 -30.25
CA GLU A 184 5.62 7.86 -31.53
C GLU A 184 6.42 9.17 -31.57
N ARG A 185 5.81 10.30 -31.17
CA ARG A 185 6.48 11.61 -31.08
C ARG A 185 7.55 11.67 -29.99
N SER A 186 7.47 10.80 -28.99
CA SER A 186 8.52 10.64 -27.97
C SER A 186 9.64 9.68 -28.42
N GLY A 187 9.60 9.15 -29.65
CA GLY A 187 10.60 8.21 -30.17
C GLY A 187 10.46 6.78 -29.63
N HIS A 188 9.30 6.41 -29.10
CA HIS A 188 9.05 5.08 -28.54
C HIS A 188 8.05 4.30 -29.40
N ALA A 189 8.35 3.03 -29.67
CA ALA A 189 7.42 2.15 -30.37
C ALA A 189 6.13 1.97 -29.55
N PHE A 190 4.99 2.29 -30.17
CA PHE A 190 3.70 2.06 -29.57
C PHE A 190 3.26 0.60 -29.75
N ALA A 191 2.74 0.00 -28.69
CA ALA A 191 2.14 -1.32 -28.74
C ALA A 191 0.88 -1.32 -27.88
N THR A 192 -0.27 -1.57 -28.50
CA THR A 192 -1.57 -1.61 -27.81
C THR A 192 -1.58 -2.60 -26.65
N LYS A 193 -0.90 -3.75 -26.79
CA LYS A 193 -0.71 -4.74 -25.71
C LYS A 193 0.08 -4.23 -24.50
N ARG A 194 0.77 -3.09 -24.62
CA ARG A 194 1.47 -2.41 -23.52
C ARG A 194 0.64 -1.31 -22.86
N VAL A 195 -0.62 -1.17 -23.25
CA VAL A 195 -1.59 -0.27 -22.64
C VAL A 195 -2.62 -1.11 -21.91
N HIS A 196 -2.90 -0.78 -20.65
CA HIS A 196 -3.93 -1.42 -19.85
C HIS A 196 -5.29 -1.02 -20.41
N SER A 197 -6.03 -2.00 -20.96
CA SER A 197 -7.32 -1.74 -21.61
C SER A 197 -8.40 -1.32 -20.62
N ASP A 198 -8.37 -1.87 -19.40
CA ASP A 198 -9.21 -1.38 -18.31
C ASP A 198 -8.60 -0.11 -17.69
N ARG A 199 -9.33 0.99 -17.82
CA ARG A 199 -8.94 2.30 -17.27
C ARG A 199 -9.03 2.34 -15.76
N SER A 200 -9.78 1.44 -15.12
CA SER A 200 -9.86 1.34 -13.66
C SER A 200 -8.50 0.96 -13.04
N ALA A 201 -7.64 0.25 -13.77
CA ALA A 201 -6.30 -0.12 -13.29
C ALA A 201 -5.24 0.98 -13.50
N TRP A 202 -5.61 2.11 -14.14
CA TRP A 202 -4.68 3.21 -14.39
C TRP A 202 -4.33 3.90 -13.08
N CYS A 203 -3.08 4.36 -12.93
CA CYS A 203 -2.65 5.07 -11.72
C CYS A 203 -2.25 6.51 -12.02
N ALA A 204 -2.57 7.41 -11.10
CA ALA A 204 -2.34 8.85 -11.26
C ALA A 204 -1.24 9.38 -10.34
N ASN A 205 -0.66 10.49 -10.76
CA ASN A 205 0.10 11.42 -9.94
C ASN A 205 -0.40 12.82 -10.31
N HIS A 206 -1.42 13.30 -9.59
CA HIS A 206 -2.20 14.48 -9.95
C HIS A 206 -2.78 14.34 -11.38
N GLY A 207 -2.46 15.25 -12.29
CA GLY A 207 -2.95 15.22 -13.67
C GLY A 207 -2.20 14.24 -14.59
N LEU A 208 -1.16 13.57 -14.08
CA LEU A 208 -0.35 12.62 -14.85
C LEU A 208 -0.87 11.20 -14.65
N VAL A 209 -1.23 10.50 -15.72
CA VAL A 209 -1.71 9.10 -15.63
C VAL A 209 -0.72 8.12 -16.23
N ARG A 210 -0.69 6.93 -15.64
CA ARG A 210 0.09 5.77 -16.04
C ARG A 210 -0.87 4.66 -16.42
N PHE A 211 -0.64 4.10 -17.60
CA PHE A 211 -1.52 3.18 -18.30
C PHE A 211 -0.76 1.94 -18.80
N GLU A 212 0.48 1.74 -18.37
CA GLU A 212 1.35 0.67 -18.86
C GLU A 212 0.85 -0.72 -18.44
N TYR A 213 0.93 -1.68 -19.37
CA TYR A 213 0.63 -3.09 -19.14
C TYR A 213 1.81 -3.99 -19.59
N PRO A 214 2.25 -4.98 -18.79
CA PRO A 214 1.88 -5.16 -17.39
C PRO A 214 2.26 -3.94 -16.52
N PRO A 215 1.59 -3.70 -15.39
CA PRO A 215 1.92 -2.59 -14.50
C PRO A 215 3.39 -2.66 -14.08
N LEU A 216 4.12 -1.56 -14.28
CA LEU A 216 5.52 -1.44 -13.87
C LEU A 216 5.59 -0.49 -12.68
N ASP A 217 6.09 -0.94 -11.53
CA ASP A 217 6.32 -0.07 -10.37
C ASP A 217 7.82 0.22 -10.23
N GLY A 218 8.25 1.38 -10.75
CA GLY A 218 9.61 1.88 -10.56
C GLY A 218 9.86 2.36 -9.13
N ASP A 219 11.11 2.25 -8.70
CA ASP A 219 11.65 2.56 -7.37
C ASP A 219 12.64 3.75 -7.39
N SER A 220 12.66 4.54 -8.47
CA SER A 220 13.46 5.77 -8.55
C SER A 220 13.27 6.63 -7.30
N GLY A 221 14.38 7.06 -6.71
CA GLY A 221 14.44 7.85 -5.47
C GLY A 221 14.36 7.02 -4.18
N VAL A 222 13.94 5.75 -4.21
CA VAL A 222 13.69 4.97 -2.97
C VAL A 222 14.99 4.64 -2.22
N ASN A 223 16.03 4.23 -2.95
CA ASN A 223 17.36 3.95 -2.37
C ASN A 223 18.00 5.21 -1.77
N MET A 224 17.83 6.38 -2.40
CA MET A 224 18.29 7.66 -1.84
C MET A 224 17.59 7.96 -0.50
N LEU A 225 16.27 7.76 -0.42
CA LEU A 225 15.51 8.00 0.80
C LEU A 225 15.93 7.04 1.92
N LYS A 226 16.13 5.75 1.61
CA LYS A 226 16.63 4.78 2.59
C LYS A 226 18.01 5.17 3.09
N ASN A 227 18.93 5.47 2.19
CA ASN A 227 20.30 5.86 2.54
C ASN A 227 20.34 7.14 3.37
N MET A 228 19.52 8.14 3.03
CA MET A 228 19.40 9.38 3.80
C MET A 228 18.95 9.13 5.24
N LEU A 229 17.96 8.27 5.44
CA LEU A 229 17.46 7.91 6.78
C LEU A 229 18.46 7.08 7.58
N ASP A 230 19.25 6.22 6.92
CA ASP A 230 20.32 5.46 7.57
C ASP A 230 21.45 6.38 8.04
N ASP A 231 21.89 7.31 7.19
CA ASP A 231 22.91 8.31 7.54
C ASP A 231 22.41 9.23 8.67
N LEU A 232 21.13 9.64 8.61
CA LEU A 232 20.47 10.38 9.69
C LEU A 232 20.56 9.65 11.04
N CYS A 233 20.16 8.38 11.08
CA CYS A 233 20.20 7.58 12.31
C CYS A 233 21.64 7.32 12.81
N ARG A 234 22.62 7.28 11.90
CA ARG A 234 24.03 7.08 12.26
C ARG A 234 24.63 8.33 12.92
N GLU A 235 24.22 9.51 12.46
CA GLU A 235 24.90 10.77 12.79
C GLU A 235 24.10 11.71 13.70
N ARG A 236 22.80 11.43 13.88
CA ARG A 236 21.91 12.20 14.75
C ARG A 236 21.23 11.26 15.73
N THR A 237 20.71 11.82 16.82
CA THR A 237 19.84 11.11 17.76
C THR A 237 18.39 11.40 17.41
N ILE A 238 17.74 10.36 16.87
CA ILE A 238 16.36 10.37 16.40
C ILE A 238 15.49 9.58 17.39
N PRO A 239 14.36 10.15 17.83
CA PRO A 239 13.44 9.44 18.70
C PRO A 239 12.77 8.27 17.97
N ASP A 240 12.19 7.35 18.74
CA ASP A 240 11.35 6.30 18.17
C ASP A 240 10.14 6.94 17.48
N VAL A 241 9.95 6.67 16.19
CA VAL A 241 8.92 7.34 15.39
C VAL A 241 8.48 6.48 14.22
N ASP A 242 7.18 6.51 13.94
CA ASP A 242 6.55 5.88 12.78
C ASP A 242 5.94 6.95 11.89
N PHE A 243 6.10 6.82 10.58
CA PHE A 243 5.49 7.73 9.61
C PHE A 243 5.37 7.06 8.24
N PHE A 244 4.57 7.67 7.37
CA PHE A 244 4.54 7.31 5.95
C PHE A 244 5.31 8.34 5.14
N LEU A 245 6.05 7.88 4.14
CA LEU A 245 6.85 8.71 3.25
C LEU A 245 6.34 8.59 1.82
N ASN A 246 6.01 9.73 1.24
CA ASN A 246 5.63 9.89 -0.14
C ASN A 246 6.83 10.35 -0.97
N LYS A 247 7.14 9.57 -2.02
CA LYS A 247 8.20 9.89 -2.97
C LYS A 247 7.72 10.61 -4.24
N ARG A 248 6.41 10.81 -4.40
CA ARG A 248 5.82 11.41 -5.61
C ARG A 248 5.96 12.93 -5.59
N ASP A 249 5.78 13.53 -6.76
CA ASP A 249 5.93 14.97 -6.98
C ASP A 249 4.89 15.81 -6.20
N PHE A 250 3.72 15.25 -5.91
CA PHE A 250 2.59 15.94 -5.27
C PHE A 250 2.27 15.35 -3.89
N PRO A 251 1.81 16.17 -2.93
CA PRO A 251 1.32 15.72 -1.62
C PRO A 251 0.06 14.85 -1.74
N LEU A 252 -0.26 14.08 -0.70
CA LEU A 252 -1.25 12.98 -0.77
C LEU A 252 -2.45 13.11 0.15
N VAL A 253 -2.40 13.96 1.17
CA VAL A 253 -3.44 14.09 2.20
C VAL A 253 -3.90 15.54 2.23
N ARG A 254 -5.07 15.82 1.65
CA ARG A 254 -5.68 17.15 1.77
C ARG A 254 -6.21 17.38 3.18
N ALA A 255 -6.04 18.60 3.69
CA ALA A 255 -6.51 18.99 5.01
C ALA A 255 -8.04 19.05 5.11
N ASP A 256 -8.72 19.29 3.98
CA ASP A 256 -10.19 19.31 3.87
C ASP A 256 -10.82 17.92 3.66
N GLY A 257 -10.00 16.86 3.58
CA GLY A 257 -10.44 15.50 3.35
C GLY A 257 -10.93 15.21 1.92
N ALA A 258 -10.66 16.07 0.93
CA ALA A 258 -10.92 15.76 -0.47
C ALA A 258 -9.77 14.95 -1.12
N ALA A 259 -9.98 14.51 -2.36
CA ALA A 259 -8.96 13.76 -3.11
C ALA A 259 -7.68 14.57 -3.37
N PRO A 260 -6.49 13.98 -3.22
CA PRO A 260 -5.25 14.68 -3.51
C PRO A 260 -5.08 14.95 -5.01
N TYR A 261 -5.79 14.22 -5.87
CA TYR A 261 -5.79 14.37 -7.32
C TYR A 261 -7.16 14.87 -7.81
N ASP A 262 -7.64 15.94 -7.18
CA ASP A 262 -8.90 16.64 -7.46
C ASP A 262 -9.10 16.99 -8.95
N ILE A 263 -8.02 17.28 -9.66
CA ILE A 263 -8.00 17.57 -11.11
C ILE A 263 -8.66 16.48 -11.95
N LEU A 264 -8.67 15.22 -11.49
CA LEU A 264 -9.24 14.09 -12.22
C LEU A 264 -10.77 14.02 -12.12
N TYR A 265 -11.39 14.91 -11.34
CA TYR A 265 -12.82 14.96 -11.10
C TYR A 265 -13.43 16.22 -11.75
N PRO A 266 -14.67 16.13 -12.30
CA PRO A 266 -15.37 17.31 -12.82
C PRO A 266 -15.73 18.31 -11.74
N THR A 267 -16.06 17.81 -10.54
CA THR A 267 -16.48 18.62 -9.39
C THR A 267 -15.74 18.09 -8.17
N PRO A 268 -14.63 18.72 -7.77
CA PRO A 268 -13.82 18.23 -6.67
C PRO A 268 -14.49 18.59 -5.33
N THR A 269 -15.42 17.75 -4.88
CA THR A 269 -15.95 17.85 -3.51
C THR A 269 -15.51 16.64 -2.70
N PRO A 270 -15.33 16.76 -1.36
CA PRO A 270 -15.04 15.61 -0.50
C PRO A 270 -16.06 14.47 -0.66
N ARG A 271 -17.30 14.81 -1.02
CA ARG A 271 -18.42 13.86 -1.20
C ARG A 271 -18.41 13.16 -2.56
N ASP A 272 -18.07 13.88 -3.63
CA ASP A 272 -18.03 13.34 -5.00
C ASP A 272 -16.77 12.52 -5.26
N THR A 273 -15.67 12.88 -4.61
CA THR A 273 -14.37 12.27 -4.87
C THR A 273 -14.11 10.98 -4.08
N HIS A 274 -15.02 10.56 -3.20
CA HIS A 274 -14.77 9.48 -2.22
C HIS A 274 -15.86 8.40 -2.12
N GLN A 275 -16.72 8.28 -3.13
CA GLN A 275 -17.87 7.37 -3.12
C GLN A 275 -17.52 5.87 -2.93
N ARG A 276 -16.27 5.46 -3.20
CA ARG A 276 -15.85 4.05 -3.15
C ARG A 276 -15.03 3.64 -1.93
N HIS A 277 -14.57 4.54 -1.06
CA HIS A 277 -13.67 4.15 0.04
C HIS A 277 -14.03 4.76 1.41
N TRP A 278 -15.13 5.51 1.50
CA TRP A 278 -15.64 6.14 2.73
C TRP A 278 -16.07 5.18 3.84
N TRP A 279 -16.25 3.88 3.56
CA TRP A 279 -16.58 2.89 4.59
C TRP A 279 -15.50 2.69 5.67
N PHE A 280 -14.39 3.44 5.63
CA PHE A 280 -13.39 3.51 6.70
C PHE A 280 -13.47 4.76 7.58
N TYR A 281 -14.25 5.80 7.25
CA TYR A 281 -14.04 7.16 7.80
C TYR A 281 -15.23 7.82 8.52
N ASP A 282 -16.41 7.19 8.59
CA ASP A 282 -17.63 7.87 9.07
C ASP A 282 -17.69 8.26 10.58
N ASP A 283 -16.71 7.87 11.42
CA ASP A 283 -16.77 8.08 12.88
C ASP A 283 -15.50 8.67 13.52
N VAL A 284 -14.74 9.53 12.81
CA VAL A 284 -13.57 10.20 13.40
C VAL A 284 -13.83 11.70 13.63
N MET A 285 -14.76 11.98 14.54
CA MET A 285 -14.78 13.25 15.27
C MET A 285 -13.80 13.13 16.44
N GLN A 286 -12.51 13.48 16.22
CA GLN A 286 -11.37 13.79 17.14
C GLN A 286 -10.03 13.58 16.36
N PRO A 287 -8.85 14.13 16.75
CA PRO A 287 -7.83 14.63 15.81
C PRO A 287 -7.31 13.62 14.78
N SER A 288 -6.86 14.12 13.63
CA SER A 288 -6.51 13.41 12.37
C SER A 288 -6.37 11.88 12.49
N PRO A 289 -7.21 11.08 11.79
CA PRO A 289 -7.13 9.61 11.81
C PRO A 289 -5.82 9.05 11.25
N PHE A 290 -4.98 9.90 10.68
CA PHE A 290 -3.76 9.51 9.99
C PHE A 290 -2.53 9.68 10.86
N LEU A 291 -1.66 8.69 10.79
CA LEU A 291 -0.23 8.89 11.05
C LEU A 291 0.35 9.89 10.03
N PRO A 292 1.32 10.75 10.41
CA PRO A 292 1.89 11.73 9.51
C PRO A 292 2.39 11.15 8.19
N VAL A 293 2.01 11.82 7.10
CA VAL A 293 2.53 11.57 5.75
C VAL A 293 3.53 12.66 5.43
N LEU A 294 4.77 12.27 5.16
CA LEU A 294 5.87 13.16 4.82
C LEU A 294 6.06 13.15 3.31
N SER A 295 6.15 14.33 2.69
CA SER A 295 6.23 14.48 1.23
C SER A 295 7.41 15.35 0.82
N MET A 296 7.94 15.13 -0.38
CA MET A 296 9.05 15.92 -0.95
C MET A 296 8.62 17.37 -1.26
N THR A 297 7.32 17.57 -1.54
CA THR A 297 6.67 18.87 -1.70
C THR A 297 5.40 18.90 -0.83
N THR A 298 4.97 20.09 -0.44
CA THR A 298 3.67 20.28 0.21
C THR A 298 2.95 21.52 -0.34
N HIS A 299 1.73 21.75 0.12
CA HIS A 299 0.87 22.87 -0.25
C HIS A 299 0.04 23.28 0.99
N ALA A 300 -0.46 24.51 1.05
CA ALA A 300 -1.24 25.00 2.20
C ALA A 300 -2.49 24.14 2.49
N ASP A 301 -3.14 23.65 1.42
CA ASP A 301 -4.33 22.77 1.50
C ASP A 301 -4.03 21.32 1.90
N PHE A 302 -2.77 20.95 2.16
CA PHE A 302 -2.37 19.58 2.44
C PHE A 302 -1.81 19.44 3.86
N ALA A 303 -2.15 18.32 4.51
CA ALA A 303 -1.63 17.93 5.81
C ALA A 303 -0.23 17.29 5.71
N ASP A 304 0.25 17.01 4.50
CA ASP A 304 1.59 16.47 4.27
C ASP A 304 2.68 17.41 4.82
N VAL A 305 3.64 16.85 5.53
CA VAL A 305 4.79 17.60 6.06
C VAL A 305 5.94 17.52 5.05
N ALA A 306 6.45 18.68 4.63
CA ALA A 306 7.59 18.73 3.72
C ALA A 306 8.86 18.20 4.38
N VAL A 307 9.60 17.36 3.65
CA VAL A 307 10.91 16.82 4.06
C VAL A 307 11.96 17.06 2.99
N PRO A 308 13.27 17.00 3.35
CA PRO A 308 14.34 17.06 2.38
C PRO A 308 14.15 16.07 1.23
N THR A 309 14.38 16.55 0.01
CA THR A 309 14.10 15.76 -1.18
C THR A 309 15.18 14.70 -1.40
N TRP A 310 14.84 13.61 -2.08
CA TRP A 310 15.84 12.63 -2.52
C TRP A 310 16.87 13.26 -3.48
N ASP A 311 16.52 14.34 -4.19
CA ASP A 311 17.41 15.08 -5.09
C ASP A 311 18.40 15.96 -4.31
N ASP A 312 17.95 16.60 -3.23
CA ASP A 312 18.83 17.29 -2.28
C ASP A 312 19.84 16.32 -1.68
N TRP A 313 19.40 15.10 -1.35
CA TRP A 313 20.31 14.07 -0.84
C TRP A 313 21.34 13.62 -1.86
N CYS A 314 20.93 13.42 -3.13
CA CYS A 314 21.87 13.17 -4.22
C CYS A 314 22.91 14.28 -4.31
N ARG A 315 22.49 15.55 -4.25
CA ARG A 315 23.37 16.71 -4.35
C ARG A 315 24.39 16.73 -3.21
N VAL A 316 23.93 16.70 -1.96
CA VAL A 316 24.84 16.80 -0.80
C VAL A 316 25.73 15.57 -0.67
N SER A 317 25.24 14.37 -1.01
CA SER A 317 26.06 13.15 -0.98
C SER A 317 27.13 13.14 -2.06
N PHE A 318 26.83 13.67 -3.25
CA PHE A 318 27.84 13.83 -4.30
C PHE A 318 28.89 14.86 -3.89
N GLN A 319 28.47 16.04 -3.42
CA GLN A 319 29.41 17.11 -3.09
C GLN A 319 30.29 16.79 -1.87
N HIS A 320 29.76 16.06 -0.89
CA HIS A 320 30.49 15.70 0.32
C HIS A 320 31.33 14.43 0.15
N ASP A 321 30.75 13.36 -0.39
CA ASP A 321 31.36 12.02 -0.41
C ASP A 321 31.63 11.47 -1.82
N GLN A 322 31.32 12.25 -2.87
CA GLN A 322 31.32 11.78 -4.26
C GLN A 322 30.48 10.50 -4.45
N ARG A 323 29.38 10.37 -3.70
CA ARG A 323 28.46 9.23 -3.81
C ARG A 323 27.49 9.41 -4.97
N LEU A 324 27.33 8.35 -5.75
CA LEU A 324 26.33 8.21 -6.81
C LEU A 324 25.33 7.11 -6.45
N PHE A 325 24.07 7.31 -6.80
CA PHE A 325 22.99 6.37 -6.50
C PHE A 325 22.59 5.61 -7.78
N ALA A 326 22.33 4.30 -7.62
CA ALA A 326 21.94 3.40 -8.70
C ALA A 326 20.72 3.93 -9.47
N ARG A 327 20.61 3.57 -10.76
CA ARG A 327 19.56 3.97 -11.74
C ARG A 327 19.66 5.40 -12.24
N GLU A 328 19.79 6.39 -11.36
CA GLU A 328 19.86 7.80 -11.76
C GLU A 328 21.27 8.26 -12.07
N PHE A 329 22.29 7.79 -11.32
CA PHE A 329 23.71 8.16 -11.45
C PHE A 329 23.94 9.68 -11.65
N ARG A 330 23.13 10.52 -10.99
CA ARG A 330 23.18 11.98 -11.13
C ARG A 330 24.38 12.54 -10.37
N ALA A 331 25.18 13.34 -11.07
CA ALA A 331 26.28 14.10 -10.49
C ALA A 331 25.86 15.56 -10.24
N TYR A 332 26.33 16.11 -9.11
CA TYR A 332 26.08 17.49 -8.69
C TYR A 332 27.41 18.17 -8.30
N PRO A 333 28.32 18.41 -9.25
CA PRO A 333 29.61 19.01 -8.94
C PRO A 333 29.45 20.34 -8.20
N PRO A 334 30.33 20.69 -7.25
CA PRO A 334 30.32 22.04 -6.68
C PRO A 334 30.44 23.11 -7.77
N ILE A 335 29.72 24.22 -7.62
CA ILE A 335 29.78 25.34 -8.58
C ILE A 335 30.93 26.25 -8.18
N ALA A 336 31.91 26.39 -9.08
CA ALA A 336 33.02 27.32 -8.93
C ALA A 336 32.51 28.77 -8.99
N PRO A 337 32.97 29.66 -8.08
CA PRO A 337 32.58 31.07 -8.08
C PRO A 337 32.88 31.75 -9.41
N VAL A 338 31.90 32.50 -9.93
CA VAL A 338 32.06 33.38 -11.10
C VAL A 338 31.97 34.83 -10.61
N PRO A 339 32.99 35.68 -10.87
CA PRO A 339 32.94 37.10 -10.48
C PRO A 339 31.69 37.79 -11.03
N TRP A 340 31.01 38.57 -10.18
CA TRP A 340 29.76 39.25 -10.55
C TRP A 340 29.90 40.11 -11.81
N SER A 341 30.99 40.85 -11.93
CA SER A 341 31.30 41.70 -13.09
C SER A 341 31.52 40.93 -14.40
N GLY A 342 31.83 39.64 -14.33
CA GLY A 342 32.02 38.78 -15.51
C GLY A 342 30.75 38.05 -15.97
N LYS A 343 29.64 38.20 -15.24
CA LYS A 343 28.36 37.56 -15.58
C LYS A 343 27.60 38.36 -16.64
N ARG A 344 26.92 37.65 -17.54
CA ARG A 344 26.08 38.23 -18.61
C ARG A 344 24.81 38.85 -18.02
N ASN A 345 24.42 40.02 -18.50
CA ASN A 345 23.21 40.75 -18.09
C ASN A 345 21.90 40.14 -18.62
N THR A 346 21.85 38.82 -18.80
CA THR A 346 20.74 38.09 -19.40
C THR A 346 20.13 37.13 -18.39
N ALA A 347 18.81 37.00 -18.37
CA ALA A 347 18.13 35.95 -17.63
C ALA A 347 18.17 34.63 -18.39
N VAL A 348 18.55 33.53 -17.74
CA VAL A 348 18.68 32.22 -18.39
C VAL A 348 17.74 31.18 -17.80
N PHE A 349 17.20 30.31 -18.67
CA PHE A 349 16.54 29.07 -18.27
C PHE A 349 16.88 27.94 -19.25
N ARG A 350 17.17 26.75 -18.72
CA ARG A 350 17.34 25.50 -19.49
C ARG A 350 16.70 24.34 -18.77
N GLY A 351 15.63 23.78 -19.34
CA GLY A 351 14.95 22.63 -18.73
C GLY A 351 13.98 21.93 -19.68
N ALA A 352 13.53 20.75 -19.29
CA ALA A 352 12.49 20.02 -20.02
C ALA A 352 11.13 20.73 -19.89
N SER A 353 10.21 20.46 -20.83
CA SER A 353 8.84 20.99 -20.83
C SER A 353 7.89 20.32 -19.81
N THR A 354 8.41 19.98 -18.62
CA THR A 354 7.60 19.48 -17.50
C THR A 354 6.59 20.53 -17.03
N GLY A 355 5.50 20.09 -16.42
CA GLY A 355 4.35 20.93 -16.07
C GLY A 355 3.05 20.29 -16.52
N LEU A 356 1.96 20.58 -15.81
CA LEU A 356 0.64 20.08 -16.16
C LEU A 356 0.10 20.72 -17.44
N GLY A 357 0.33 22.03 -17.63
CA GLY A 357 -0.04 22.74 -18.84
C GLY A 357 0.62 22.20 -20.11
N VAL A 358 -0.10 22.34 -21.22
CA VAL A 358 0.33 21.88 -22.55
C VAL A 358 0.44 23.01 -23.58
N THR A 359 0.13 24.24 -23.19
CA THR A 359 0.20 25.44 -24.03
C THR A 359 1.07 26.52 -23.38
N CYS A 360 1.50 27.52 -24.15
CA CYS A 360 2.21 28.68 -23.61
C CYS A 360 1.37 29.48 -22.59
N ALA A 361 0.04 29.39 -22.62
CA ALA A 361 -0.81 30.04 -21.63
C ALA A 361 -0.92 29.27 -20.30
N THR A 362 -0.61 27.97 -20.29
CA THR A 362 -0.84 27.07 -19.15
C THR A 362 0.44 26.46 -18.59
N ASN A 363 1.55 26.59 -19.30
CA ASN A 363 2.85 26.07 -18.89
C ASN A 363 3.89 27.21 -18.94
N PRO A 364 4.41 27.66 -17.79
CA PRO A 364 5.35 28.77 -17.75
C PRO A 364 6.65 28.48 -18.51
N ARG A 365 7.09 27.21 -18.60
CA ARG A 365 8.29 26.85 -19.36
C ARG A 365 8.12 27.05 -20.85
N LEU A 366 6.92 26.73 -21.37
CA LEU A 366 6.59 26.98 -22.78
C LEU A 366 6.42 28.48 -23.02
N PHE A 367 5.75 29.19 -22.11
CA PHE A 367 5.61 30.64 -22.16
C PHE A 367 6.95 31.35 -22.31
N PHE A 368 7.88 31.12 -21.38
CA PHE A 368 9.16 31.81 -21.39
C PHE A 368 10.08 31.38 -22.53
N ALA A 369 9.99 30.13 -23.00
CA ALA A 369 10.69 29.71 -24.21
C ALA A 369 10.17 30.48 -25.45
N ALA A 370 8.85 30.61 -25.61
CA ALA A 370 8.24 31.41 -26.67
C ALA A 370 8.63 32.89 -26.56
N LEU A 371 8.58 33.44 -25.35
CA LEU A 371 8.95 34.83 -25.08
C LEU A 371 10.43 35.11 -25.43
N SER A 372 11.31 34.15 -25.20
CA SER A 372 12.74 34.25 -25.53
C SER A 372 13.00 34.37 -27.04
N LEU A 373 12.14 33.81 -27.90
CA LEU A 373 12.28 33.90 -29.37
C LEU A 373 12.16 35.32 -29.90
N GLN A 374 11.49 36.21 -29.16
CA GLN A 374 11.37 37.63 -29.53
C GLN A 374 12.73 38.36 -29.50
N LYS A 375 13.75 37.80 -28.82
CA LYS A 375 15.11 38.35 -28.72
C LYS A 375 15.14 39.84 -28.36
N ARG A 376 14.21 40.27 -27.48
CA ARG A 376 14.14 41.64 -26.97
C ARG A 376 15.47 41.98 -26.29
N ARG A 377 15.95 43.20 -26.52
CA ARG A 377 17.18 43.73 -25.93
C ARG A 377 16.87 44.87 -24.97
N HIS A 378 17.60 44.93 -23.87
CA HIS A 378 17.54 46.06 -22.94
C HIS A 378 18.49 47.18 -23.39
N ALA A 379 18.45 48.31 -22.68
CA ALA A 379 19.25 49.51 -22.99
C ALA A 379 20.77 49.22 -23.06
N TRP A 380 21.26 48.24 -22.30
CA TRP A 380 22.66 47.78 -22.32
C TRP A 380 23.01 46.85 -23.49
N HIS A 381 22.17 46.78 -24.53
CA HIS A 381 22.33 45.98 -25.75
C HIS A 381 22.37 44.45 -25.62
N ASP A 382 22.42 43.84 -24.43
CA ASP A 382 22.21 42.39 -24.29
C ASP A 382 20.73 42.00 -24.44
N VAL A 383 20.47 40.71 -24.65
CA VAL A 383 19.10 40.17 -24.67
C VAL A 383 18.59 40.02 -23.24
N TYR A 384 17.31 40.32 -23.03
CA TYR A 384 16.68 40.15 -21.70
C TYR A 384 16.67 38.69 -21.24
N LEU A 385 16.32 37.77 -22.16
CA LEU A 385 15.97 36.40 -21.84
C LEU A 385 16.61 35.43 -22.83
N ASP A 386 17.23 34.40 -22.28
CA ASP A 386 17.76 33.22 -22.94
C ASP A 386 17.13 31.98 -22.27
N ALA A 387 15.87 31.70 -22.61
CA ALA A 387 15.10 30.57 -22.07
C ALA A 387 14.81 29.55 -23.15
N GLY A 388 15.00 28.25 -22.85
CA GLY A 388 14.79 27.20 -23.84
C GLY A 388 14.44 25.83 -23.27
N ILE A 389 13.66 25.08 -24.05
CA ILE A 389 13.28 23.69 -23.76
C ILE A 389 14.41 22.76 -24.18
N THR A 390 14.96 21.99 -23.24
CA THR A 390 16.06 21.04 -23.55
C THR A 390 15.56 19.65 -23.92
N LYS A 391 14.34 19.30 -23.47
CA LYS A 391 13.71 18.00 -23.72
C LYS A 391 12.19 18.12 -23.66
N TRP A 392 11.50 17.50 -24.61
CA TRP A 392 10.04 17.47 -24.64
C TRP A 392 9.47 16.41 -23.69
N ASN A 393 8.54 16.83 -22.83
CA ASN A 393 7.69 15.93 -22.06
C ASN A 393 6.29 15.90 -22.68
N LEU A 394 6.07 14.94 -23.59
CA LEU A 394 4.80 14.78 -24.31
C LEU A 394 3.81 13.86 -23.59
N ARG A 395 4.08 13.46 -22.34
CA ARG A 395 3.20 12.56 -21.61
C ARG A 395 1.78 13.12 -21.52
N ALA A 396 0.79 12.32 -21.92
CA ALA A 396 -0.62 12.69 -21.82
C ALA A 396 -1.00 13.02 -20.37
N ARG A 397 -1.73 14.13 -20.20
CA ARG A 397 -2.05 14.69 -18.88
C ARG A 397 -3.32 15.53 -18.89
N MET A 398 -3.87 15.71 -17.71
CA MET A 398 -4.96 16.65 -17.43
C MET A 398 -4.38 17.90 -16.76
N ASP A 399 -4.76 19.06 -17.27
CA ASP A 399 -4.26 20.39 -16.88
C ASP A 399 -5.30 21.22 -16.11
N ARG A 400 -6.57 20.77 -16.05
CA ARG A 400 -7.63 21.41 -15.27
C ARG A 400 -8.77 20.43 -14.89
N PRO A 401 -9.49 20.65 -13.78
CA PRO A 401 -10.69 19.91 -13.42
C PRO A 401 -11.73 19.90 -14.54
N GLY A 402 -12.41 18.77 -14.74
CA GLY A 402 -13.40 18.58 -15.81
C GLY A 402 -12.82 18.64 -17.24
N GLY A 403 -11.50 18.68 -17.39
CA GLY A 403 -10.81 18.68 -18.66
C GLY A 403 -10.76 17.31 -19.35
N CYS A 404 -9.88 17.20 -20.33
CA CYS A 404 -9.54 15.95 -21.02
C CYS A 404 -8.03 15.75 -21.03
N PHE A 405 -7.61 14.49 -21.20
CA PHE A 405 -6.23 14.14 -21.45
C PHE A 405 -5.79 14.69 -22.79
N ARG A 406 -4.68 15.41 -22.76
CA ARG A 406 -4.06 16.07 -23.90
C ARG A 406 -2.55 16.03 -23.77
N THR A 407 -1.87 16.43 -24.83
CA THR A 407 -0.41 16.59 -24.87
C THR A 407 -0.06 17.94 -25.50
N ILE A 408 1.23 18.29 -25.49
CA ILE A 408 1.73 19.49 -26.18
C ILE A 408 1.50 19.28 -27.68
N ALA A 409 0.86 20.27 -28.32
CA ALA A 409 0.56 20.23 -29.75
C ALA A 409 1.85 20.23 -30.58
N GLN A 410 1.85 19.61 -31.76
CA GLN A 410 3.06 19.49 -32.58
C GLN A 410 3.54 20.85 -33.07
N GLU A 411 2.62 21.77 -33.32
CA GLU A 411 2.89 23.15 -33.74
C GLU A 411 3.72 23.89 -32.69
N VAL A 412 3.44 23.68 -31.40
CA VAL A 412 4.23 24.25 -30.29
C VAL A 412 5.62 23.64 -30.22
N VAL A 413 5.75 22.34 -30.52
CA VAL A 413 7.05 21.66 -30.57
C VAL A 413 7.90 22.20 -31.70
N ASP A 414 7.32 22.36 -32.88
CA ASP A 414 7.99 22.84 -34.09
C ASP A 414 8.37 24.32 -33.96
N GLU A 415 7.49 25.16 -33.41
CA GLU A 415 7.73 26.58 -33.20
C GLU A 415 8.88 26.85 -32.21
N LEU A 416 8.88 26.14 -31.08
CA LEU A 416 9.85 26.39 -30.01
C LEU A 416 11.17 25.64 -30.19
N GLY A 417 11.15 24.48 -30.85
CA GLY A 417 12.32 23.62 -31.01
C GLY A 417 12.97 23.20 -29.69
N THR A 418 14.23 22.79 -29.74
CA THR A 418 15.04 22.47 -28.55
C THR A 418 16.25 23.37 -28.43
N ALA A 419 16.54 23.82 -27.21
CA ALA A 419 17.76 24.53 -26.88
C ALA A 419 18.84 23.57 -26.32
N PRO A 420 20.14 23.84 -26.57
CA PRO A 420 21.22 23.08 -25.96
C PRO A 420 21.14 23.10 -24.43
N PRO A 421 21.36 21.96 -23.75
CA PRO A 421 21.43 21.94 -22.30
C PRO A 421 22.61 22.77 -21.80
N LEU A 422 22.44 23.41 -20.64
CA LEU A 422 23.53 24.06 -19.90
C LEU A 422 23.67 23.39 -18.53
N SER A 423 24.90 23.07 -18.16
CA SER A 423 25.27 22.70 -16.80
C SER A 423 24.98 23.86 -15.84
N MET A 424 24.94 23.56 -14.53
CA MET A 424 24.72 24.61 -13.54
C MET A 424 25.92 25.59 -13.47
N GLN A 425 27.14 25.12 -13.77
CA GLN A 425 28.32 25.98 -13.89
C GLN A 425 28.22 26.96 -15.07
N GLU A 426 27.71 26.51 -16.22
CA GLU A 426 27.48 27.40 -17.38
C GLU A 426 26.37 28.41 -17.08
N GLN A 427 25.29 27.99 -16.44
CA GLN A 427 24.23 28.89 -15.98
C GLN A 427 24.76 29.95 -14.98
N ALA A 428 25.74 29.61 -14.14
CA ALA A 428 26.38 30.56 -13.23
C ALA A 428 27.13 31.71 -13.94
N HIS A 429 27.31 31.69 -15.26
CA HIS A 429 27.85 32.82 -16.02
C HIS A 429 26.80 33.88 -16.39
N TYR A 430 25.54 33.68 -16.03
CA TYR A 430 24.45 34.64 -16.22
C TYR A 430 24.12 35.32 -14.89
N LYS A 431 23.82 36.62 -14.91
CA LYS A 431 23.46 37.36 -13.69
C LYS A 431 22.13 36.91 -13.12
N PHE A 432 21.20 36.48 -13.97
CA PHE A 432 19.84 36.13 -13.56
C PHE A 432 19.49 34.69 -13.96
N ILE A 433 19.05 33.87 -13.00
CA ILE A 433 18.54 32.52 -13.23
C ILE A 433 17.02 32.58 -13.14
N LEU A 434 16.32 32.31 -14.24
CA LEU A 434 14.86 32.24 -14.21
C LEU A 434 14.42 30.86 -13.72
N HIS A 435 13.90 30.81 -12.50
CA HIS A 435 13.39 29.60 -11.90
C HIS A 435 11.92 29.38 -12.27
N LEU A 436 11.62 28.24 -12.89
CA LEU A 436 10.27 27.88 -13.35
C LEU A 436 9.83 26.52 -12.78
N PRO A 437 8.62 26.43 -12.20
CA PRO A 437 8.10 25.18 -11.66
C PRO A 437 7.90 24.12 -12.75
N GLY A 438 7.81 22.86 -12.33
CA GLY A 438 7.55 21.70 -13.19
C GLY A 438 6.13 21.17 -12.97
N HIS A 439 6.02 19.85 -12.77
CA HIS A 439 4.74 19.24 -12.38
C HIS A 439 4.28 19.77 -11.01
N SER A 440 5.21 19.81 -10.06
CA SER A 440 5.12 20.56 -8.80
C SER A 440 6.31 21.53 -8.71
N GLU A 441 6.72 21.91 -7.50
CA GLU A 441 7.92 22.71 -7.32
C GLU A 441 9.18 21.96 -7.79
N ALA A 442 10.07 22.66 -8.49
CA ALA A 442 11.25 22.08 -9.10
C ALA A 442 12.42 21.97 -8.08
N TYR A 443 12.83 20.73 -7.79
CA TYR A 443 13.90 20.44 -6.81
C TYR A 443 15.22 21.14 -7.10
N ARG A 444 15.46 21.51 -8.37
CA ARG A 444 16.65 22.26 -8.81
C ARG A 444 16.83 23.62 -8.15
N LEU A 445 15.79 24.19 -7.52
CA LEU A 445 15.89 25.46 -6.79
C LEU A 445 17.04 25.43 -5.78
N SER A 446 17.22 24.31 -5.07
CA SER A 446 18.29 24.20 -4.08
C SER A 446 19.67 24.36 -4.72
N TYR A 447 19.88 23.84 -5.93
CA TYR A 447 21.16 23.94 -6.62
C TYR A 447 21.34 25.29 -7.35
N GLU A 448 20.26 25.93 -7.78
CA GLU A 448 20.30 27.24 -8.42
C GLU A 448 20.75 28.36 -7.47
N LEU A 449 20.40 28.26 -6.18
CA LEU A 449 20.88 29.18 -5.14
C LEU A 449 22.41 29.17 -5.01
N ALA A 450 23.08 28.09 -5.43
CA ALA A 450 24.54 27.98 -5.40
C ALA A 450 25.25 28.73 -6.56
N THR A 451 24.53 29.25 -7.55
CA THR A 451 25.14 29.84 -8.76
C THR A 451 25.86 31.17 -8.52
N GLY A 452 25.60 31.83 -7.38
CA GLY A 452 26.04 33.21 -7.15
C GLY A 452 25.41 34.19 -8.14
N SER A 453 24.21 33.87 -8.63
CA SER A 453 23.39 34.68 -9.51
C SER A 453 22.07 35.02 -8.82
N VAL A 454 21.37 36.06 -9.29
CA VAL A 454 20.04 36.39 -8.76
C VAL A 454 19.04 35.40 -9.33
N VAL A 455 18.33 34.70 -8.44
CA VAL A 455 17.20 33.85 -8.85
C VAL A 455 15.98 34.74 -9.08
N LEU A 456 15.43 34.71 -10.30
CA LEU A 456 14.12 35.26 -10.63
C LEU A 456 13.08 34.15 -10.41
N LEU A 457 12.37 34.20 -9.28
CA LEU A 457 11.51 33.10 -8.83
C LEU A 457 10.08 33.28 -9.35
N TYR A 458 9.65 32.41 -10.26
CA TYR A 458 8.24 32.31 -10.66
C TYR A 458 7.43 31.57 -9.59
N PRO A 459 6.24 32.04 -9.20
CA PRO A 459 5.49 31.48 -8.09
C PRO A 459 5.01 30.05 -8.41
N CYS A 460 5.07 29.18 -7.39
CA CYS A 460 4.49 27.85 -7.39
C CYS A 460 3.59 27.70 -6.17
N PRO A 461 2.39 27.10 -6.28
CA PRO A 461 1.57 26.81 -5.10
C PRO A 461 2.20 25.73 -4.22
N TYR A 462 3.00 24.83 -4.80
CA TYR A 462 3.73 23.81 -4.06
C TYR A 462 5.06 24.36 -3.55
N ARG A 463 5.50 23.88 -2.39
CA ARG A 463 6.73 24.36 -1.73
C ARG A 463 7.65 23.21 -1.30
N LEU A 464 8.95 23.50 -1.29
CA LEU A 464 9.99 22.65 -0.73
C LEU A 464 10.24 22.99 0.74
N TRP A 465 10.88 22.05 1.46
CA TRP A 465 11.13 22.11 2.90
C TRP A 465 11.89 23.35 3.41
N PHE A 466 12.56 24.10 2.54
CA PHE A 466 13.34 25.29 2.91
C PHE A 466 12.73 26.61 2.43
N MET A 467 11.69 26.60 1.59
CA MET A 467 11.21 27.80 0.91
C MET A 467 10.60 28.84 1.83
N ASP A 468 10.01 28.43 2.96
CA ASP A 468 9.47 29.36 3.97
C ASP A 468 10.57 30.26 4.60
N ARG A 469 11.85 29.91 4.42
CA ARG A 469 13.00 30.70 4.88
C ARG A 469 13.62 31.57 3.76
N LEU A 470 13.14 31.45 2.51
CA LEU A 470 13.55 32.33 1.43
C LEU A 470 12.74 33.62 1.47
N LEU A 471 13.42 34.76 1.38
CA LEU A 471 12.80 36.07 1.52
C LEU A 471 12.93 36.83 0.19
N PRO A 472 11.83 37.42 -0.32
CA PRO A 472 11.86 38.19 -1.56
C PRO A 472 12.73 39.43 -1.39
N TYR A 473 13.50 39.76 -2.44
CA TYR A 473 14.50 40.83 -2.49
C TYR A 473 15.67 40.72 -1.51
N GLU A 474 15.78 39.57 -0.84
CA GLU A 474 16.87 39.20 0.06
C GLU A 474 17.63 38.00 -0.48
N HIS A 475 16.91 36.94 -0.87
CA HIS A 475 17.46 35.70 -1.44
C HIS A 475 17.12 35.53 -2.92
N PHE A 476 16.07 36.17 -3.42
CA PHE A 476 15.61 36.06 -4.81
C PHE A 476 14.79 37.29 -5.20
N VAL A 477 14.50 37.47 -6.49
CA VAL A 477 13.56 38.49 -6.99
C VAL A 477 12.28 37.79 -7.47
N PRO A 478 11.09 38.10 -6.90
CA PRO A 478 9.85 37.46 -7.31
C PRO A 478 9.40 37.93 -8.69
N ILE A 479 8.91 36.99 -9.50
CA ILE A 479 8.19 37.26 -10.76
C ILE A 479 6.69 37.27 -10.46
N ASP A 480 5.98 38.24 -11.03
CA ASP A 480 4.52 38.27 -11.05
C ASP A 480 4.00 37.38 -12.19
N ALA A 481 3.23 36.35 -11.85
CA ALA A 481 2.66 35.43 -12.82
C ALA A 481 1.51 36.03 -13.63
N ASP A 482 0.85 37.07 -13.11
CA ASP A 482 -0.29 37.71 -13.74
C ASP A 482 0.11 38.78 -14.78
N ASP A 483 1.38 39.19 -14.80
CA ASP A 483 1.94 40.08 -15.83
C ASP A 483 2.97 39.35 -16.73
N PRO A 484 2.59 38.99 -17.97
CA PRO A 484 3.47 38.36 -18.97
C PRO A 484 4.78 39.11 -19.26
N GLY A 485 4.83 40.42 -19.00
CA GLY A 485 5.99 41.28 -19.20
C GLY A 485 6.84 41.52 -17.94
N ASP A 486 6.45 40.98 -16.77
CA ASP A 486 7.12 41.26 -15.50
C ASP A 486 8.60 40.87 -15.53
N VAL A 487 8.96 39.77 -16.19
CA VAL A 487 10.37 39.34 -16.33
C VAL A 487 11.27 40.44 -16.91
N PHE A 488 10.79 41.21 -17.89
CA PHE A 488 11.55 42.31 -18.48
C PHE A 488 11.73 43.44 -17.47
N ARG A 489 10.64 43.81 -16.77
CA ARG A 489 10.66 44.84 -15.72
C ARG A 489 11.56 44.44 -14.55
N LYS A 490 11.59 43.16 -14.16
CA LYS A 490 12.49 42.66 -13.11
C LYS A 490 13.95 42.65 -13.55
N VAL A 491 14.24 42.29 -14.80
CA VAL A 491 15.60 42.42 -15.35
C VAL A 491 16.03 43.89 -15.38
N ASP A 492 15.20 44.80 -15.87
CA ASP A 492 15.49 46.25 -15.86
C ASP A 492 15.73 46.77 -14.44
N TRP A 493 14.90 46.36 -13.48
CA TRP A 493 15.09 46.69 -12.08
C TRP A 493 16.43 46.16 -11.56
N CYS A 494 16.79 44.92 -11.89
CA CYS A 494 18.06 44.35 -11.47
C CYS A 494 19.26 45.11 -12.05
N LEU A 495 19.20 45.48 -13.33
CA LEU A 495 20.26 46.25 -14.00
C LEU A 495 20.39 47.67 -13.43
N ALA A 496 19.27 48.29 -13.05
CA ALA A 496 19.28 49.59 -12.37
C ALA A 496 19.75 49.52 -10.90
N ASN A 497 19.81 48.31 -10.32
CA ASN A 497 20.18 48.05 -8.93
C ASN A 497 21.30 47.01 -8.83
N ASP A 498 22.31 47.07 -9.72
CA ASP A 498 23.30 46.01 -9.89
C ASP A 498 24.05 45.65 -8.60
N ASP A 499 24.47 46.64 -7.82
CA ASP A 499 25.14 46.46 -6.52
C ASP A 499 24.23 45.69 -5.53
N ARG A 500 22.93 46.01 -5.52
CA ARG A 500 21.95 45.32 -4.69
C ARG A 500 21.75 43.88 -5.17
N CYS A 501 21.74 43.65 -6.48
CA CYS A 501 21.63 42.32 -7.07
C CYS A 501 22.84 41.45 -6.74
N GLN A 502 24.05 42.02 -6.69
CA GLN A 502 25.24 41.31 -6.21
C GLN A 502 25.06 40.86 -4.76
N VAL A 503 24.48 41.71 -3.89
CA VAL A 503 24.17 41.35 -2.49
C VAL A 503 23.11 40.25 -2.42
N ILE A 504 22.02 40.33 -3.19
CA ILE A 504 20.98 39.30 -3.24
C ILE A 504 21.56 37.94 -3.67
N ALA A 505 22.38 37.94 -4.73
CA ALA A 505 23.04 36.73 -5.22
C ALA A 505 24.01 36.13 -4.18
N ALA A 506 24.75 36.98 -3.46
CA ALA A 506 25.63 36.55 -2.39
C ALA A 506 24.84 35.97 -1.19
N ARG A 507 23.72 36.59 -0.82
CA ARG A 507 22.82 36.08 0.23
C ARG A 507 22.16 34.77 -0.16
N ALA A 508 21.77 34.59 -1.42
CA ALA A 508 21.27 33.31 -1.93
C ALA A 508 22.31 32.20 -1.82
N ARG A 509 23.58 32.50 -2.17
CA ARG A 509 24.69 31.55 -2.02
C ARG A 509 24.98 31.24 -0.55
N ALA A 510 24.97 32.25 0.32
CA ALA A 510 25.13 32.05 1.76
C ALA A 510 24.01 31.16 2.33
N PHE A 511 22.75 31.40 1.93
CA PHE A 511 21.62 30.54 2.30
C PHE A 511 21.85 29.09 1.85
N TYR A 512 22.36 28.88 0.63
CA TYR A 512 22.71 27.54 0.15
C TYR A 512 23.77 26.87 1.03
N ASP A 513 24.87 27.57 1.30
CA ASP A 513 25.99 27.03 2.07
C ASP A 513 25.58 26.73 3.53
N GLU A 514 24.73 27.58 4.13
CA GLU A 514 24.29 27.44 5.54
C GLU A 514 23.10 26.49 5.72
N HIS A 515 22.09 26.56 4.85
CA HIS A 515 20.80 25.93 5.09
C HIS A 515 20.48 24.77 4.15
N LEU A 516 21.32 24.51 3.14
CA LEU A 516 21.17 23.42 2.17
C LEU A 516 22.39 22.50 2.09
N SER A 517 23.27 22.58 3.09
CA SER A 517 24.39 21.66 3.31
C SER A 517 23.91 20.26 3.72
N ARG A 518 24.83 19.29 3.74
CA ARG A 518 24.53 17.91 4.20
C ARG A 518 24.00 17.92 5.64
N ASP A 519 24.67 18.66 6.53
CA ASP A 519 24.22 18.78 7.92
C ASP A 519 22.86 19.46 8.03
N ALA A 520 22.59 20.51 7.25
CA ALA A 520 21.29 21.17 7.27
C ALA A 520 20.15 20.24 6.80
N VAL A 521 20.40 19.35 5.84
CA VAL A 521 19.45 18.31 5.41
C VAL A 521 19.16 17.33 6.56
N LEU A 522 20.20 16.84 7.26
CA LEU A 522 20.02 15.93 8.40
C LEU A 522 19.35 16.62 9.60
N ASP A 523 19.65 17.90 9.84
CA ASP A 523 19.07 18.69 10.91
C ASP A 523 17.59 19.03 10.63
N ALA A 524 17.23 19.25 9.36
CA ALA A 524 15.84 19.38 8.95
C ALA A 524 15.05 18.11 9.23
N TRP A 525 15.56 16.94 8.84
CA TRP A 525 14.96 15.65 9.20
C TRP A 525 14.83 15.47 10.72
N THR A 526 15.89 15.80 11.47
CA THR A 526 15.88 15.69 12.93
C THR A 526 14.78 16.55 13.56
N ARG A 527 14.63 17.81 13.12
CA ARG A 527 13.56 18.70 13.58
C ARG A 527 12.18 18.17 13.21
N THR A 528 11.99 17.76 11.96
CA THR A 528 10.70 17.23 11.49
C THR A 528 10.29 15.98 12.27
N LEU A 529 11.20 15.02 12.48
CA LEU A 529 10.87 13.77 13.18
C LEU A 529 10.63 13.98 14.68
N ARG A 530 11.31 14.94 15.31
CA ARG A 530 11.00 15.34 16.70
C ARG A 530 9.62 15.96 16.79
N HIS A 531 9.26 16.85 15.86
CA HIS A 531 7.93 17.44 15.81
C HIS A 531 6.84 16.38 15.56
N VAL A 532 7.07 15.45 14.62
CA VAL A 532 6.18 14.30 14.37
C VAL A 532 6.01 13.46 15.64
N ARG A 533 7.10 13.18 16.37
CA ARG A 533 7.07 12.44 17.64
C ARG A 533 6.29 13.19 18.73
N GLU A 534 6.46 14.50 18.84
CA GLU A 534 5.76 15.33 19.83
C GLU A 534 4.26 15.41 19.54
N ALA A 535 3.88 15.56 18.27
CA ALA A 535 2.50 15.59 17.83
C ALA A 535 1.82 14.20 17.88
N HIS A 536 2.59 13.13 17.70
CA HIS A 536 2.12 11.74 17.67
C HIS A 536 3.01 10.83 18.52
N PRO A 537 2.94 10.92 19.87
CA PRO A 537 3.72 10.05 20.73
C PRO A 537 3.25 8.59 20.55
N PRO A 538 4.11 7.63 20.15
CA PRO A 538 3.75 6.23 20.18
C PRO A 538 3.48 5.85 21.62
N SER A 539 2.24 5.45 21.85
CA SER A 539 1.84 4.83 23.09
C SER A 539 2.06 3.33 22.94
N TYR A 540 2.86 2.77 23.85
CA TYR A 540 3.15 1.34 23.89
C TYR A 540 2.22 0.70 24.93
N ALA A 541 1.35 -0.21 24.51
CA ALA A 541 0.50 -0.99 25.43
C ALA A 541 0.41 -2.45 24.97
N SER A 542 0.10 -3.33 25.93
CA SER A 542 0.02 -4.78 25.73
C SER A 542 -1.24 -5.16 24.95
N LEU A 543 -1.15 -5.21 23.63
CA LEU A 543 -2.16 -5.86 22.81
C LEU A 543 -1.51 -6.89 21.90
N SER A 544 -2.14 -8.05 21.82
CA SER A 544 -1.73 -9.08 20.89
C SER A 544 -2.13 -8.69 19.47
N LEU A 545 -1.42 -9.25 18.48
CA LEU A 545 -1.78 -9.15 17.06
C LEU A 545 -3.24 -9.56 16.83
N PHE A 546 -3.73 -10.53 17.62
CA PHE A 546 -5.11 -10.98 17.62
C PHE A 546 -6.06 -9.87 18.06
N ASP A 547 -5.81 -9.18 19.18
CA ASP A 547 -6.69 -8.09 19.65
C ASP A 547 -6.77 -6.95 18.63
N THR A 548 -5.68 -6.73 17.91
CA THR A 548 -5.53 -5.71 16.86
C THR A 548 -6.29 -6.08 15.59
N GLN A 549 -6.07 -7.30 15.09
CA GLN A 549 -6.80 -7.84 13.93
C GLN A 549 -8.29 -7.99 14.25
N HIS A 550 -8.64 -8.40 15.47
CA HIS A 550 -10.00 -8.54 15.96
C HIS A 550 -10.73 -7.21 16.05
N ALA A 551 -10.13 -6.18 16.68
CA ALA A 551 -10.73 -4.84 16.75
C ALA A 551 -10.94 -4.24 15.35
N TRP A 552 -9.95 -4.40 14.46
CA TRP A 552 -10.05 -3.92 13.08
C TRP A 552 -11.08 -4.68 12.25
N GLN A 553 -11.11 -6.02 12.31
CA GLN A 553 -12.10 -6.83 11.60
C GLN A 553 -13.52 -6.54 12.08
N LYS A 554 -13.72 -6.39 13.40
CA LYS A 554 -15.00 -6.00 14.01
C LYS A 554 -15.48 -4.64 13.48
N GLN A 555 -14.58 -3.65 13.42
CA GLN A 555 -14.90 -2.30 12.92
C GLN A 555 -15.15 -2.29 11.41
N ARG A 556 -14.34 -3.01 10.62
CA ARG A 556 -14.49 -3.18 9.17
C ARG A 556 -15.83 -3.84 8.81
N TRP A 557 -16.21 -4.89 9.53
CA TRP A 557 -17.45 -5.62 9.27
C TRP A 557 -18.70 -4.80 9.58
N THR A 558 -18.71 -4.12 10.74
CA THR A 558 -19.83 -3.26 11.15
C THR A 558 -20.09 -2.16 10.10
N ARG A 559 -19.02 -1.54 9.59
CA ARG A 559 -19.11 -0.47 8.58
C ARG A 559 -19.52 -0.98 7.19
N LEU A 560 -18.98 -2.13 6.77
CA LEU A 560 -19.36 -2.78 5.51
C LEU A 560 -20.85 -3.13 5.51
N GLN A 561 -21.40 -3.64 6.62
CA GLN A 561 -22.82 -3.94 6.75
C GLN A 561 -23.71 -2.70 6.69
N MET A 562 -23.37 -1.61 7.39
CA MET A 562 -24.12 -0.35 7.32
C MET A 562 -24.13 0.25 5.90
N HIS A 563 -22.98 0.24 5.22
CA HIS A 563 -22.87 0.80 3.88
C HIS A 563 -23.63 -0.02 2.83
N VAL A 564 -23.52 -1.35 2.90
CA VAL A 564 -24.28 -2.27 2.04
C VAL A 564 -25.78 -2.10 2.29
N ARG A 565 -26.21 -1.95 3.56
CA ARG A 565 -27.60 -1.67 3.91
C ARG A 565 -28.08 -0.36 3.28
N ASN A 566 -27.30 0.71 3.36
CA ASN A 566 -27.61 1.98 2.71
C ASN A 566 -27.67 1.84 1.19
N TRP A 567 -26.71 1.16 0.55
CA TRP A 567 -26.69 0.97 -0.90
C TRP A 567 -27.91 0.18 -1.39
N ILE A 568 -28.25 -0.94 -0.74
CA ILE A 568 -29.42 -1.76 -1.09
C ILE A 568 -30.72 -0.98 -0.89
N THR A 569 -30.80 -0.14 0.16
CA THR A 569 -31.96 0.73 0.41
C THR A 569 -32.18 1.72 -0.73
N HIS A 570 -31.11 2.23 -1.35
CA HIS A 570 -31.19 3.21 -2.44
C HIS A 570 -31.20 2.58 -3.85
N HIS A 571 -30.74 1.33 -4.01
CA HIS A 571 -30.61 0.64 -5.32
C HIS A 571 -31.19 -0.80 -5.31
N PRO A 572 -32.45 -1.01 -4.90
CA PRO A 572 -33.00 -2.35 -4.64
C PRO A 572 -33.10 -3.23 -5.91
N ALA A 573 -33.38 -2.63 -7.07
CA ALA A 573 -33.51 -3.37 -8.33
C ALA A 573 -32.16 -3.89 -8.85
N GLU A 574 -31.11 -3.09 -8.76
CA GLU A 574 -29.74 -3.44 -9.17
C GLU A 574 -29.15 -4.51 -8.25
N ALA A 575 -29.36 -4.37 -6.93
CA ALA A 575 -28.97 -5.37 -5.94
C ALA A 575 -29.59 -6.74 -6.24
N LYS A 576 -30.90 -6.76 -6.52
CA LYS A 576 -31.64 -7.98 -6.88
C LYS A 576 -31.09 -8.62 -8.16
N GLN A 577 -30.81 -7.82 -9.19
CA GLN A 577 -30.32 -8.32 -10.47
C GLN A 577 -28.85 -8.79 -10.41
N TRP A 578 -28.05 -8.21 -9.51
CA TRP A 578 -26.66 -8.61 -9.21
C TRP A 578 -26.62 -9.95 -8.46
N CYS A 579 -27.44 -10.10 -7.40
CA CYS A 579 -27.55 -11.36 -6.64
C CYS A 579 -28.07 -12.52 -7.51
N VAL A 580 -29.16 -12.31 -8.26
CA VAL A 580 -29.76 -13.36 -9.13
C VAL A 580 -28.77 -13.84 -10.20
N ARG A 581 -28.00 -12.94 -10.82
CA ARG A 581 -27.02 -13.31 -11.87
C ARG A 581 -25.87 -14.17 -11.35
N ARG A 582 -25.52 -14.10 -10.07
CA ARG A 582 -24.42 -14.89 -9.49
C ARG A 582 -24.87 -16.16 -8.78
N VAL A 583 -26.04 -16.17 -8.14
CA VAL A 583 -26.65 -17.39 -7.58
C VAL A 583 -26.85 -18.46 -8.66
N HIS A 584 -27.25 -18.05 -9.88
CA HIS A 584 -27.36 -18.95 -11.02
C HIS A 584 -26.03 -19.48 -11.58
N ARG A 585 -24.88 -18.90 -11.18
CA ARG A 585 -23.54 -19.36 -11.57
C ARG A 585 -22.83 -20.19 -10.48
N SER A 586 -23.33 -20.25 -9.26
CA SER A 586 -22.62 -20.81 -8.10
C SER A 586 -23.38 -21.95 -7.40
N ASN A 587 -23.47 -23.10 -8.05
CA ASN A 587 -23.58 -24.38 -7.31
C ASN A 587 -22.20 -24.90 -6.87
N ASP A 588 -21.13 -24.24 -7.30
CA ASP A 588 -19.76 -24.48 -6.86
C ASP A 588 -19.34 -23.42 -5.84
N VAL A 589 -18.71 -23.88 -4.75
CA VAL A 589 -18.14 -23.04 -3.69
C VAL A 589 -16.93 -22.31 -4.24
N VAL A 590 -17.15 -21.17 -4.89
CA VAL A 590 -16.09 -20.23 -5.30
C VAL A 590 -15.85 -19.24 -4.16
N GLU A 591 -14.61 -18.83 -3.94
CA GLU A 591 -14.21 -17.77 -2.99
C GLU A 591 -15.03 -16.49 -3.22
N TRP A 592 -15.82 -16.09 -2.22
CA TRP A 592 -16.48 -14.78 -2.20
C TRP A 592 -15.52 -13.78 -1.58
N SER A 593 -15.26 -12.64 -2.23
CA SER A 593 -14.58 -11.53 -1.57
C SER A 593 -15.41 -11.03 -0.37
N ASP A 594 -14.75 -10.41 0.62
CA ASP A 594 -15.41 -9.88 1.83
C ASP A 594 -16.61 -8.97 1.50
N ARG A 595 -16.48 -8.19 0.42
CA ARG A 595 -17.51 -7.28 -0.08
C ARG A 595 -18.72 -8.03 -0.63
N GLU A 596 -18.49 -9.12 -1.36
CA GLU A 596 -19.55 -9.91 -2.00
C GLU A 596 -20.35 -10.72 -0.98
N GLN A 597 -19.68 -11.25 0.05
CA GLN A 597 -20.33 -11.93 1.16
C GLN A 597 -21.23 -10.96 1.95
N ALA A 598 -20.75 -9.75 2.23
CA ALA A 598 -21.57 -8.74 2.91
C ALA A 598 -22.78 -8.30 2.08
N TYR A 599 -22.64 -8.15 0.75
CA TYR A 599 -23.78 -7.89 -0.15
C TYR A 599 -24.82 -9.00 -0.09
N TRP A 600 -24.39 -10.26 -0.06
CA TRP A 600 -25.29 -11.41 0.05
C TRP A 600 -25.98 -11.52 1.40
N ASP A 601 -25.22 -11.34 2.48
CA ASP A 601 -25.72 -11.42 3.86
C ASP A 601 -26.77 -10.33 4.14
N VAL A 602 -26.53 -9.11 3.67
CA VAL A 602 -27.50 -8.01 3.82
C VAL A 602 -28.67 -8.14 2.85
N TRP A 603 -28.48 -8.69 1.64
CA TRP A 603 -29.58 -9.00 0.72
C TRP A 603 -30.51 -10.07 1.31
N GLN A 604 -29.97 -11.14 1.91
CA GLN A 604 -30.78 -12.12 2.63
C GLN A 604 -31.52 -11.50 3.82
N HIS A 605 -30.87 -10.55 4.52
CA HIS A 605 -31.48 -9.83 5.64
C HIS A 605 -32.61 -8.87 5.23
N LEU A 606 -32.53 -8.24 4.05
CA LEU A 606 -33.49 -7.23 3.57
C LEU A 606 -34.57 -7.79 2.64
N CYS A 607 -34.33 -8.92 1.95
CA CYS A 607 -35.22 -9.44 0.89
C CYS A 607 -35.93 -10.76 1.22
N LEU A 608 -35.64 -11.41 2.36
CA LEU A 608 -36.43 -12.56 2.84
C LEU A 608 -37.55 -12.05 3.78
N PRO A 609 -38.83 -12.03 3.35
CA PRO A 609 -39.87 -11.28 4.07
C PRO A 609 -40.33 -11.95 5.37
N GLU A 610 -40.53 -11.10 6.38
CA GLU A 610 -41.43 -11.21 7.55
C GLU A 610 -41.23 -12.36 8.57
N LYS A 611 -40.75 -13.55 8.18
CA LYS A 611 -40.50 -14.65 9.14
C LYS A 611 -39.18 -14.52 9.91
N TRP A 612 -38.20 -13.79 9.37
CA TRP A 612 -36.87 -13.66 9.98
C TRP A 612 -36.87 -12.73 11.20
N ALA A 613 -37.63 -11.63 11.16
CA ALA A 613 -37.71 -10.68 12.27
C ALA A 613 -38.30 -11.32 13.54
N SER A 614 -39.32 -12.18 13.39
CA SER A 614 -39.95 -12.89 14.53
C SER A 614 -39.10 -14.02 15.12
N TRP A 615 -38.11 -14.55 14.39
CA TRP A 615 -37.25 -15.65 14.86
C TRP A 615 -36.00 -15.17 15.62
N CYS A 616 -35.61 -13.91 15.44
CA CYS A 616 -34.49 -13.31 16.18
C CYS A 616 -34.90 -12.75 17.55
N ASP A 617 -36.20 -12.55 17.79
CA ASP A 617 -36.75 -11.94 19.01
C ASP A 617 -37.06 -12.96 20.12
N THR A 618 -36.95 -14.27 19.86
CA THR A 618 -37.11 -15.28 20.91
C THR A 618 -35.84 -15.37 21.78
N THR A 619 -35.95 -14.83 22.99
CA THR A 619 -34.99 -14.94 24.09
C THR A 619 -34.93 -16.36 24.60
N ASP A 620 -33.87 -17.08 24.24
CA ASP A 620 -33.13 -18.08 25.01
C ASP A 620 -32.26 -18.87 24.01
N ARG A 621 -31.16 -19.49 24.48
CA ARG A 621 -30.26 -20.31 23.64
C ARG A 621 -31.05 -21.31 22.80
N VAL A 622 -31.26 -21.02 21.51
CA VAL A 622 -31.88 -21.99 20.60
C VAL A 622 -31.10 -22.08 19.31
N THR A 623 -30.50 -23.24 19.10
CA THR A 623 -30.16 -23.73 17.77
C THR A 623 -31.48 -23.96 17.02
N VAL A 624 -32.00 -22.95 16.32
CA VAL A 624 -33.29 -23.07 15.62
C VAL A 624 -33.04 -23.75 14.27
N ARG A 625 -33.70 -24.89 14.04
CA ARG A 625 -33.72 -25.57 12.74
C ARG A 625 -34.81 -24.94 11.87
N LEU A 626 -34.42 -24.39 10.74
CA LEU A 626 -35.36 -23.79 9.77
C LEU A 626 -35.76 -24.81 8.71
N ALA A 627 -36.92 -24.60 8.07
CA ALA A 627 -37.47 -25.49 7.03
C ALA A 627 -36.53 -25.65 5.81
N ASP A 628 -35.56 -24.75 5.65
CA ASP A 628 -34.78 -24.57 4.43
C ASP A 628 -33.39 -25.24 4.48
N GLY A 629 -33.15 -26.15 5.43
CA GLY A 629 -31.86 -26.85 5.54
C GLY A 629 -30.74 -26.03 6.18
N VAL A 630 -31.10 -25.12 7.08
CA VAL A 630 -30.17 -24.20 7.78
C VAL A 630 -30.38 -24.24 9.29
N VAL A 631 -29.30 -23.92 10.02
CA VAL A 631 -29.25 -23.87 11.48
C VAL A 631 -28.73 -22.50 11.92
N LEU A 632 -29.43 -21.87 12.86
CA LEU A 632 -28.96 -20.61 13.48
C LEU A 632 -28.26 -20.89 14.81
N LYS A 633 -27.07 -20.35 15.02
CA LYS A 633 -26.31 -20.43 16.30
C LYS A 633 -26.06 -19.03 16.83
N ARG A 634 -26.73 -18.64 17.93
CA ARG A 634 -26.61 -17.32 18.58
C ARG A 634 -25.65 -17.38 19.77
N ALA A 635 -24.83 -16.34 19.97
CA ALA A 635 -23.92 -16.22 21.12
C ALA A 635 -24.65 -15.76 22.39
N ASP A 636 -24.16 -16.17 23.57
CA ASP A 636 -24.52 -15.53 24.84
C ASP A 636 -23.77 -14.22 25.04
N ASP A 637 -24.33 -13.29 25.82
CA ASP A 637 -23.70 -11.99 26.10
C ASP A 637 -22.35 -12.09 26.85
N ALA A 638 -22.11 -13.22 27.52
CA ALA A 638 -20.91 -13.47 28.34
C ALA A 638 -19.69 -14.01 27.56
N ASP A 639 -19.80 -14.32 26.26
CA ASP A 639 -18.79 -15.13 25.54
C ASP A 639 -18.39 -14.57 24.15
N ASP A 640 -18.24 -13.23 24.04
CA ASP A 640 -17.91 -12.52 22.78
C ASP A 640 -16.64 -13.08 22.11
N LYS A 641 -15.60 -13.40 22.90
CA LYS A 641 -14.33 -13.91 22.38
C LYS A 641 -14.46 -15.29 21.75
N ALA A 642 -15.18 -16.22 22.39
CA ALA A 642 -15.36 -17.57 21.88
C ALA A 642 -16.21 -17.59 20.60
N TRP A 643 -17.21 -16.71 20.52
CA TRP A 643 -18.04 -16.58 19.32
C TRP A 643 -17.25 -16.05 18.13
N TRP A 644 -16.49 -14.96 18.31
CA TRP A 644 -15.63 -14.42 17.25
C TRP A 644 -14.51 -15.37 16.84
N HIS A 645 -13.97 -16.13 17.79
CA HIS A 645 -13.03 -17.21 17.49
C HIS A 645 -13.65 -18.23 16.55
N GLU A 646 -14.83 -18.74 16.88
CA GLU A 646 -15.51 -19.74 16.07
C GLU A 646 -15.87 -19.20 14.68
N VAL A 647 -16.34 -17.95 14.57
CA VAL A 647 -16.60 -17.28 13.29
C VAL A 647 -15.33 -17.19 12.43
N THR A 648 -14.21 -16.78 13.03
CA THR A 648 -12.90 -16.64 12.38
C THR A 648 -12.39 -17.98 11.88
N VAL A 649 -12.33 -18.98 12.77
CA VAL A 649 -11.91 -20.34 12.44
C VAL A 649 -12.78 -20.90 11.31
N ARG A 650 -14.09 -20.71 11.40
CA ARG A 650 -15.03 -21.19 10.39
C ARG A 650 -14.80 -20.56 9.03
N ARG A 651 -14.69 -19.23 8.98
CA ARG A 651 -14.57 -18.49 7.73
C ARG A 651 -13.27 -18.78 7.00
N PHE A 652 -12.14 -18.69 7.70
CA PHE A 652 -10.82 -18.67 7.06
C PHE A 652 -10.19 -20.05 6.92
N PHE A 653 -10.63 -21.04 7.71
CA PHE A 653 -9.99 -22.36 7.74
C PHE A 653 -10.99 -23.48 7.46
N VAL A 654 -12.09 -23.55 8.21
CA VAL A 654 -13.08 -24.65 8.05
C VAL A 654 -13.81 -24.57 6.71
N ASN A 655 -14.22 -23.39 6.25
CA ASN A 655 -14.94 -23.23 4.98
C ASN A 655 -14.08 -23.66 3.78
N PRO A 656 -12.80 -23.25 3.66
CA PRO A 656 -11.89 -23.81 2.66
C PRO A 656 -11.72 -25.32 2.77
N LEU A 657 -11.56 -25.86 4.00
CA LEU A 657 -11.47 -27.31 4.21
C LEU A 657 -12.76 -28.03 3.79
N ALA A 658 -13.93 -27.44 4.02
CA ALA A 658 -15.22 -28.03 3.69
C ALA A 658 -15.47 -28.15 2.17
N VAL A 659 -14.69 -27.46 1.34
CA VAL A 659 -14.73 -27.59 -0.12
C VAL A 659 -14.20 -28.97 -0.56
N SER A 660 -13.13 -29.44 0.06
CA SER A 660 -12.44 -30.69 -0.32
C SER A 660 -12.74 -31.85 0.64
N LEU A 661 -13.03 -31.55 1.90
CA LEU A 661 -13.28 -32.51 2.97
C LEU A 661 -14.73 -32.37 3.47
N PRO A 662 -15.63 -33.32 3.15
CA PRO A 662 -17.05 -33.21 3.50
C PRO A 662 -17.32 -33.45 5.01
N HIS A 663 -16.27 -33.53 5.81
CA HIS A 663 -16.33 -33.76 7.26
C HIS A 663 -16.46 -32.48 8.08
N PHE A 664 -16.39 -31.32 7.44
CA PHE A 664 -16.44 -30.02 8.10
C PHE A 664 -17.76 -29.32 7.76
N SER A 665 -18.54 -28.94 8.77
CA SER A 665 -19.79 -28.19 8.56
C SER A 665 -19.49 -26.73 8.19
N PRO A 666 -19.85 -26.27 6.98
CA PRO A 666 -19.56 -24.91 6.56
C PRO A 666 -20.48 -23.90 7.26
N MET A 667 -19.93 -22.71 7.50
CA MET A 667 -20.70 -21.52 7.85
C MET A 667 -21.14 -20.83 6.56
N LEU A 668 -22.44 -20.60 6.44
CA LEU A 668 -23.04 -20.00 5.25
C LEU A 668 -23.07 -18.48 5.33
N SER A 669 -23.32 -17.92 6.52
CA SER A 669 -23.44 -16.47 6.75
C SER A 669 -23.28 -16.13 8.24
N VAL A 670 -23.09 -14.85 8.58
CA VAL A 670 -23.02 -14.34 9.95
C VAL A 670 -23.72 -12.98 10.08
N CYS A 671 -24.54 -12.81 11.12
CA CYS A 671 -25.14 -11.54 11.52
C CYS A 671 -24.46 -11.06 12.81
N VAL A 672 -23.53 -10.11 12.67
CA VAL A 672 -22.70 -9.62 13.77
C VAL A 672 -23.51 -8.77 14.75
N ASP A 673 -24.37 -7.88 14.26
CA ASP A 673 -25.23 -7.04 15.11
C ASP A 673 -26.10 -7.84 16.08
N ARG A 674 -26.52 -9.04 15.67
CA ARG A 674 -27.34 -9.95 16.50
C ARG A 674 -26.56 -11.14 17.06
N ARG A 675 -25.26 -11.22 16.81
CA ARG A 675 -24.37 -12.34 17.15
C ARG A 675 -24.92 -13.72 16.74
N VAL A 676 -25.39 -13.85 15.50
CA VAL A 676 -25.96 -15.09 14.95
C VAL A 676 -25.08 -15.62 13.83
N MET A 677 -24.64 -16.88 13.93
CA MET A 677 -24.06 -17.64 12.82
C MET A 677 -25.15 -18.43 12.10
N VAL A 678 -25.10 -18.44 10.77
CA VAL A 678 -25.95 -19.26 9.91
C VAL A 678 -25.12 -20.43 9.40
N LEU A 679 -25.44 -21.63 9.86
CA LEU A 679 -24.73 -22.86 9.59
C LEU A 679 -25.56 -23.77 8.68
N ARG A 680 -24.91 -24.55 7.82
CA ARG A 680 -25.61 -25.59 7.06
C ARG A 680 -26.22 -26.62 8.03
N HIS A 681 -27.48 -26.97 7.83
CA HIS A 681 -28.06 -28.09 8.59
C HIS A 681 -27.47 -29.41 8.11
N ILE A 682 -26.84 -30.14 9.02
CA ILE A 682 -26.35 -31.50 8.76
C ILE A 682 -27.40 -32.50 9.26
N ALA A 683 -27.96 -33.28 8.33
CA ALA A 683 -29.02 -34.23 8.66
C ALA A 683 -28.44 -35.55 9.20
N GLY A 684 -28.72 -35.87 10.46
CA GLY A 684 -28.33 -37.15 11.05
C GLY A 684 -28.41 -37.13 12.58
N PRO A 685 -28.34 -38.30 13.24
CA PRO A 685 -28.12 -38.35 14.68
C PRO A 685 -26.71 -37.85 15.04
N SER A 686 -26.55 -37.31 16.25
CA SER A 686 -25.22 -37.12 16.82
C SER A 686 -24.49 -38.46 16.98
N LEU A 687 -23.16 -38.45 17.02
CA LEU A 687 -22.38 -39.66 17.25
C LEU A 687 -22.72 -40.31 18.60
N ASP A 688 -23.00 -39.53 19.65
CA ASP A 688 -23.52 -40.07 20.93
C ASP A 688 -24.83 -40.86 20.72
N THR A 689 -25.80 -40.25 20.06
CA THR A 689 -27.10 -40.88 19.77
C THR A 689 -26.91 -42.12 18.89
N TRP A 690 -26.02 -42.04 17.92
CA TRP A 690 -25.69 -43.14 17.03
C TRP A 690 -25.06 -44.31 17.79
N ILE A 691 -24.10 -44.05 18.69
CA ILE A 691 -23.45 -45.06 19.54
C ILE A 691 -24.50 -45.74 20.42
N ARG A 692 -25.35 -44.98 21.12
CA ARG A 692 -26.40 -45.53 21.99
C ARG A 692 -27.39 -46.40 21.23
N ARG A 693 -27.79 -45.98 20.03
CA ARG A 693 -28.77 -46.73 19.20
C ARG A 693 -28.16 -47.97 18.54
N ASN A 694 -26.90 -47.92 18.14
CA ASN A 694 -26.28 -48.94 17.31
C ASN A 694 -25.36 -49.88 18.10
N LEU A 695 -24.44 -49.38 18.94
CA LEU A 695 -23.44 -50.24 19.61
C LEU A 695 -23.99 -51.05 20.78
N LEU A 696 -24.91 -50.49 21.58
CA LEU A 696 -25.40 -51.13 22.81
C LEU A 696 -26.26 -52.40 22.57
N LYS A 697 -26.53 -52.77 21.31
CA LYS A 697 -27.45 -53.87 20.94
C LYS A 697 -26.80 -55.08 20.25
N ASP A 698 -25.61 -54.96 19.67
CA ASP A 698 -24.89 -56.05 18.96
C ASP A 698 -23.44 -55.61 18.66
N VAL A 699 -22.50 -56.06 19.48
CA VAL A 699 -21.16 -55.44 19.62
C VAL A 699 -20.20 -55.77 18.47
N GLY A 700 -20.28 -56.98 17.89
CA GLY A 700 -19.26 -57.49 16.96
C GLY A 700 -19.25 -56.79 15.60
N ARG A 701 -20.37 -56.85 14.85
CA ARG A 701 -20.48 -56.26 13.50
C ARG A 701 -20.59 -54.74 13.51
N ARG A 702 -20.86 -54.13 14.67
CA ARG A 702 -21.12 -52.69 14.83
C ARG A 702 -19.91 -51.92 15.37
N MET A 703 -18.94 -52.62 15.96
CA MET A 703 -17.61 -52.05 16.24
C MET A 703 -16.88 -51.69 14.94
N GLU A 704 -16.99 -52.50 13.89
CA GLU A 704 -16.39 -52.17 12.58
C GLU A 704 -16.93 -50.84 12.01
N ARG A 705 -18.23 -50.58 12.17
CA ARG A 705 -18.85 -49.31 11.74
C ARG A 705 -18.32 -48.12 12.53
N LEU A 706 -18.18 -48.28 13.86
CA LEU A 706 -17.58 -47.23 14.69
C LEU A 706 -16.12 -46.97 14.31
N LEU A 707 -15.32 -48.03 14.10
CA LEU A 707 -13.94 -47.89 13.66
C LEU A 707 -13.84 -47.15 12.31
N ARG A 708 -14.78 -47.40 11.38
CA ARG A 708 -14.86 -46.65 10.11
C ARG A 708 -15.25 -45.19 10.30
N ILE A 709 -16.12 -44.86 11.26
CA ILE A 709 -16.47 -43.47 11.60
C ILE A 709 -15.26 -42.76 12.23
N VAL A 710 -14.56 -43.40 13.17
CA VAL A 710 -13.33 -42.87 13.77
C VAL A 710 -12.25 -42.68 12.72
N GLN A 711 -12.11 -43.62 11.78
CA GLN A 711 -11.18 -43.51 10.65
C GLN A 711 -11.45 -42.26 9.80
N GLN A 712 -12.72 -41.93 9.54
CA GLN A 712 -13.08 -40.68 8.84
C GLN A 712 -12.61 -39.44 9.61
N ALA A 713 -12.81 -39.40 10.93
CA ALA A 713 -12.36 -38.30 11.77
C ALA A 713 -10.84 -38.13 11.71
N CYS A 714 -10.09 -39.23 11.88
CA CYS A 714 -8.63 -39.22 11.85
C CYS A 714 -8.08 -38.72 10.51
N LEU A 715 -8.62 -39.21 9.39
CA LEU A 715 -8.19 -38.80 8.05
C LEU A 715 -8.52 -37.32 7.78
N ALA A 716 -9.72 -36.87 8.14
CA ALA A 716 -10.13 -35.48 7.96
C ALA A 716 -9.29 -34.50 8.81
N LEU A 717 -9.01 -34.86 10.06
CA LEU A 717 -8.20 -34.03 10.96
C LEU A 717 -6.73 -34.02 10.54
N HIS A 718 -6.18 -35.14 10.08
CA HIS A 718 -4.81 -35.20 9.57
C HIS A 718 -4.64 -34.27 8.36
N ASP A 719 -5.52 -34.35 7.37
CA ASP A 719 -5.47 -33.47 6.20
C ASP A 719 -5.66 -32.00 6.57
N ALA A 720 -6.56 -31.70 7.52
CA ALA A 720 -6.74 -30.33 8.01
C ALA A 720 -5.50 -29.82 8.75
N GLN A 721 -4.80 -30.69 9.49
CA GLN A 721 -3.55 -30.38 10.17
C GLN A 721 -2.42 -30.11 9.17
N GLU A 722 -2.30 -30.91 8.11
CA GLU A 722 -1.32 -30.66 7.04
C GLU A 722 -1.64 -29.38 6.26
N ALA A 723 -2.91 -29.10 6.00
CA ALA A 723 -3.32 -27.93 5.22
C ALA A 723 -3.15 -26.60 5.97
N CYS A 724 -3.44 -26.55 7.27
CA CYS A 724 -3.45 -25.30 8.03
C CYS A 724 -3.13 -25.42 9.52
N GLY A 725 -2.47 -26.51 9.93
CA GLY A 725 -2.15 -26.77 11.34
C GLY A 725 -3.39 -26.89 12.24
N PHE A 726 -4.53 -27.28 11.67
CA PHE A 726 -5.79 -27.41 12.38
C PHE A 726 -5.70 -28.48 13.49
N VAL A 727 -6.04 -28.09 14.72
CA VAL A 727 -6.14 -28.97 15.89
C VAL A 727 -7.48 -28.71 16.56
N HIS A 728 -8.28 -29.75 16.77
CA HIS A 728 -9.61 -29.59 17.34
C HIS A 728 -9.70 -30.25 18.72
N TYR A 729 -9.97 -29.44 19.76
CA TYR A 729 -10.00 -29.89 21.15
C TYR A 729 -11.40 -30.26 21.65
N ASP A 730 -12.45 -30.06 20.86
CA ASP A 730 -13.85 -30.25 21.27
C ASP A 730 -14.58 -31.34 20.45
N LEU A 731 -13.88 -32.42 20.10
CA LEU A 731 -14.42 -33.54 19.32
C LEU A 731 -15.32 -34.49 20.15
N TYR A 732 -16.15 -33.92 21.02
CA TYR A 732 -17.10 -34.71 21.79
C TYR A 732 -18.15 -35.38 20.90
N PRO A 733 -18.68 -36.57 21.25
CA PRO A 733 -19.64 -37.29 20.42
C PRO A 733 -20.93 -36.53 20.08
N TRP A 734 -21.29 -35.48 20.81
CA TRP A 734 -22.43 -34.62 20.48
C TRP A 734 -22.12 -33.53 19.44
N ASN A 735 -20.84 -33.17 19.24
CA ASN A 735 -20.37 -32.20 18.23
C ASN A 735 -20.10 -32.82 16.85
N CYS A 736 -20.45 -34.09 16.69
CA CYS A 736 -20.25 -34.89 15.49
C CYS A 736 -21.59 -35.45 15.03
N ILE A 737 -21.99 -35.17 13.79
CA ILE A 737 -23.24 -35.68 13.19
C ILE A 737 -22.91 -36.81 12.21
N ILE A 738 -23.66 -37.91 12.31
CA ILE A 738 -23.54 -39.06 11.40
C ILE A 738 -24.60 -38.94 10.30
N THR A 739 -24.18 -38.50 9.12
CA THR A 739 -25.05 -38.33 7.96
C THR A 739 -25.19 -39.65 7.21
N PRO A 740 -26.40 -40.18 7.02
CA PRO A 740 -26.62 -41.35 6.18
C PRO A 740 -26.39 -41.00 4.71
N LEU A 741 -25.61 -41.83 4.01
CA LEU A 741 -25.29 -41.64 2.60
C LEU A 741 -26.32 -42.37 1.72
N ALA A 742 -26.99 -41.62 0.83
CA ALA A 742 -27.92 -42.18 -0.15
C ALA A 742 -27.19 -42.96 -1.27
N SER A 743 -25.93 -42.62 -1.55
CA SER A 743 -25.05 -43.32 -2.47
C SER A 743 -23.60 -43.28 -1.96
N PRO A 744 -22.73 -44.24 -2.35
CA PRO A 744 -21.35 -44.23 -1.90
C PRO A 744 -20.59 -42.95 -2.29
N THR A 745 -20.03 -42.24 -1.32
CA THR A 745 -19.23 -41.02 -1.52
C THR A 745 -17.74 -41.37 -1.55
N GLN A 746 -17.01 -40.83 -2.51
CA GLN A 746 -15.56 -40.96 -2.60
C GLN A 746 -14.92 -39.67 -2.10
N VAL A 747 -14.03 -39.78 -1.11
CA VAL A 747 -13.31 -38.64 -0.53
C VAL A 747 -11.83 -38.86 -0.77
N ARG A 748 -11.17 -37.82 -1.28
CA ARG A 748 -9.74 -37.80 -1.51
C ARG A 748 -9.09 -37.10 -0.34
N TYR A 749 -8.24 -37.83 0.37
CA TYR A 749 -7.34 -37.31 1.40
C TYR A 749 -5.92 -37.23 0.82
N HIS A 750 -5.00 -36.52 1.48
CA HIS A 750 -3.59 -36.45 1.08
C HIS A 750 -2.99 -37.86 0.96
N GLY A 751 -2.73 -38.29 -0.27
CA GLY A 751 -2.13 -39.59 -0.59
C GLY A 751 -3.08 -40.79 -0.67
N HIS A 752 -4.37 -40.66 -0.30
CA HIS A 752 -5.32 -41.78 -0.27
C HIS A 752 -6.71 -41.39 -0.76
N THR A 753 -7.38 -42.29 -1.49
CA THR A 753 -8.79 -42.10 -1.85
C THR A 753 -9.64 -43.18 -1.22
N MET A 754 -10.59 -42.78 -0.38
CA MET A 754 -11.47 -43.69 0.35
C MET A 754 -12.90 -43.59 -0.15
N ARG A 755 -13.61 -44.71 -0.12
CA ARG A 755 -15.03 -44.78 -0.51
C ARG A 755 -15.89 -45.13 0.69
N TRP A 756 -16.73 -44.19 1.11
CA TRP A 756 -17.66 -44.32 2.22
C TRP A 756 -19.04 -44.71 1.68
N ARG A 757 -19.61 -45.82 2.16
CA ARG A 757 -20.80 -46.44 1.54
C ARG A 757 -22.12 -46.17 2.26
N ARG A 758 -22.08 -45.83 3.55
CA ARG A 758 -23.28 -45.80 4.40
C ARG A 758 -23.38 -44.56 5.27
N GLU A 759 -22.25 -44.09 5.80
CA GLU A 759 -22.22 -43.10 6.87
C GLU A 759 -21.08 -42.12 6.64
N LEU A 760 -21.37 -40.84 6.80
CA LEU A 760 -20.41 -39.75 6.76
C LEU A 760 -20.40 -39.02 8.11
N LEU A 761 -19.23 -38.92 8.73
CA LEU A 761 -19.03 -38.09 9.92
C LEU A 761 -18.87 -36.63 9.51
N VAL A 762 -19.61 -35.72 10.14
CA VAL A 762 -19.46 -34.28 9.97
C VAL A 762 -19.31 -33.59 11.33
N MET A 763 -18.22 -32.87 11.52
CA MET A 763 -17.94 -32.03 12.69
C MET A 763 -18.73 -30.73 12.57
N VAL A 764 -19.46 -30.36 13.63
CA VAL A 764 -20.39 -29.22 13.59
C VAL A 764 -20.09 -28.11 14.59
N ASP A 765 -19.15 -28.29 15.52
CA ASP A 765 -18.70 -27.24 16.45
C ASP A 765 -17.19 -27.02 16.31
N PHE A 766 -16.76 -25.77 16.29
CA PHE A 766 -15.35 -25.40 16.14
C PHE A 766 -14.87 -24.37 17.16
N GLY A 767 -15.65 -24.09 18.21
CA GLY A 767 -15.34 -23.06 19.21
C GLY A 767 -14.09 -23.32 20.05
N LYS A 768 -13.51 -24.53 20.02
CA LYS A 768 -12.21 -24.84 20.63
C LYS A 768 -11.27 -25.51 19.63
N SER A 769 -11.18 -24.94 18.45
CA SER A 769 -10.19 -25.34 17.44
C SER A 769 -9.01 -24.37 17.46
N LEU A 770 -7.81 -24.87 17.22
CA LEU A 770 -6.61 -24.08 16.95
C LEU A 770 -6.21 -24.29 15.50
N VAL A 771 -5.56 -23.29 14.92
CA VAL A 771 -5.01 -23.35 13.57
C VAL A 771 -3.64 -22.71 13.56
N ILE A 772 -2.78 -23.10 12.63
CA ILE A 772 -1.47 -22.46 12.43
C ILE A 772 -1.59 -21.55 11.21
N HIS A 773 -1.51 -20.25 11.46
CA HIS A 773 -1.42 -19.25 10.39
C HIS A 773 -0.02 -18.64 10.41
N GLN A 774 0.71 -18.78 9.30
CA GLN A 774 2.05 -18.22 9.13
C GLN A 774 3.06 -18.63 10.21
N GLY A 775 3.01 -19.89 10.65
CA GLY A 775 3.94 -20.44 11.66
C GLY A 775 3.64 -20.03 13.11
N ARG A 776 2.51 -19.36 13.36
CA ARG A 776 2.04 -19.03 14.72
C ARG A 776 0.72 -19.74 15.02
N LEU A 777 0.57 -20.17 16.27
CA LEU A 777 -0.65 -20.79 16.79
C LEU A 777 -1.72 -19.71 16.97
N CYS A 778 -2.83 -19.82 16.26
CA CYS A 778 -4.02 -18.99 16.44
C CYS A 778 -4.92 -19.64 17.49
N HIS A 779 -5.12 -18.92 18.59
CA HIS A 779 -5.94 -19.32 19.74
C HIS A 779 -7.34 -18.75 19.68
#